data_AF-A0A3D8IBJ4-F1
#
_entry.id   AF-A0A3D8IBJ4-F1
#
_cell.length_a   1.000
_cell.length_b   1.000
_cell.length_c   1.000
_cell.angle_alpha   90.00
_cell.angle_beta   90.00
_cell.angle_gamma   90.00
#
_symmetry.space_group_name_H-M   'P 1'
#
loop_
_entity.id
_entity.type
_entity.pdbx_description
1 polymer ?
#
loop_
_entity_poly.entity_id
_entity_poly.type
_entity_poly.pdbx_seq_one_letter_code
_entity_poly.pdbx_strand_id
1 'polypeptide(L)'
;MKKNNTIFKKTYSKVAILLIIILLFALIFKILSDGIKIDSISIANIKIDGLYLKLDKKLVLQINNIDLSHLKQSKKDDTSTLSMQYITKIIRSIITITSFFEHLEISSIIYQNETSSIYFNGNYFKVNIPYVLASFKLVNDGDDILLDIETLKIKQEELDIKGKILYIEDGARFAFDLESYINNKLDNVVSYQGETNFKYLNIVLDSTSLDSVDILAPYIKMLDSSVYEWMFKKASFDNITINRAYLYTQNLDYKNIDKVIVENLYAIGTLKNVSLKFEDELENINVDDVFVVFDKGKLSFYTQNASYDNVLVDKSIVEISDFFSPQTLLSLNLTSKNILLDNRILGILKFYGINIPILQKDGVGEGNINLDILLPTEKLATKVTPNGSFKVKNSNVSIAGMDLFIKESNINIKDNIIDIIDSYVNIDNILSSKVNVNINTKDKKIDLIILPSKLQIATASGDEIVNFNNKELKANMDFSTSDLLVNIDEFNISALINEDIQISINDINKLLPYAPILTMYDIKNGNVKLNINKDNKDILLVANLYNLKYPIYFLNKERLSSIQINGTINSNNIHLYNNADKIDIKIDFDSGYVDLSVKDKYINIDEILDSSIPIFANLKKSNNKKNLSDSVDILINASNIIIGLFGYDVVLDEAMLKTTQNGFIGNGRNKNGIANIILDGKTINVEANNFNADFVNNLFKKDVVYGGTFGVFGIYRDNKFVGDVSMLDTSVKNMASLQNILSFIDAIPSLVVFKLPGFSTNGYEINEANIRVGVDSDYIALEDININGSSVDITGNGVVDLKKEELNIRLELSTIKSLSSILNKIPIFGYILLGEDGKITTDLTIKGSINEPVTELSLLEDTAKAPINMLKRVFSPFQVLIEELKKENKKRRR
;
A
#
# COMPACT_ATOMS: atom_id res chain seq x y z
N MET A 1 -90.75 101.59 -23.41
CA MET A 1 -90.73 100.90 -22.09
C MET A 1 -91.07 99.40 -22.21
N LYS A 2 -90.21 98.58 -22.82
CA LYS A 2 -90.38 97.10 -22.88
C LYS A 2 -89.14 96.29 -22.46
N LYS A 3 -88.08 96.96 -21.96
CA LYS A 3 -86.77 96.35 -21.65
C LYS A 3 -86.48 96.11 -20.15
N ASN A 4 -87.31 96.61 -19.22
CA ASN A 4 -87.10 96.46 -17.76
C ASN A 4 -87.86 95.31 -17.08
N ASN A 5 -88.90 94.72 -17.71
CA ASN A 5 -89.63 93.60 -17.10
C ASN A 5 -88.85 92.26 -17.15
N THR A 6 -87.89 92.12 -18.05
CA THR A 6 -87.09 90.87 -18.18
C THR A 6 -85.98 90.75 -17.14
N ILE A 7 -85.45 91.88 -16.65
CA ILE A 7 -84.42 91.91 -15.60
C ILE A 7 -85.06 91.69 -14.22
N PHE A 8 -86.21 92.32 -13.95
CA PHE A 8 -86.94 92.15 -12.68
C PHE A 8 -87.47 90.72 -12.46
N LYS A 9 -87.97 90.05 -13.53
CA LYS A 9 -88.38 88.63 -13.47
C LYS A 9 -87.20 87.67 -13.25
N LYS A 10 -86.01 87.96 -13.80
CA LYS A 10 -84.80 87.16 -13.59
C LYS A 10 -84.27 87.28 -12.16
N THR A 11 -84.33 88.47 -11.55
CA THR A 11 -83.86 88.66 -10.16
C THR A 11 -84.82 88.04 -9.15
N TYR A 12 -86.14 88.18 -9.30
CA TYR A 12 -87.13 87.51 -8.44
C TYR A 12 -87.06 85.99 -8.58
N SER A 13 -86.87 85.48 -9.80
CA SER A 13 -86.65 84.04 -10.02
C SER A 13 -85.37 83.54 -9.33
N LYS A 14 -84.27 84.28 -9.38
CA LYS A 14 -83.02 83.92 -8.68
C LYS A 14 -83.15 83.99 -7.16
N VAL A 15 -83.83 85.00 -6.62
CA VAL A 15 -84.07 85.13 -5.17
C VAL A 15 -85.07 84.09 -4.68
N ALA A 16 -86.12 83.79 -5.45
CA ALA A 16 -87.05 82.72 -5.15
C ALA A 16 -86.37 81.35 -5.21
N ILE A 17 -85.50 81.12 -6.20
CA ILE A 17 -84.66 79.90 -6.26
C ILE A 17 -83.73 79.84 -5.05
N LEU A 18 -83.07 80.95 -4.67
CA LEU A 18 -82.20 81.00 -3.49
C LEU A 18 -82.99 80.75 -2.19
N LEU A 19 -84.18 81.32 -2.03
CA LEU A 19 -85.06 81.08 -0.88
C LEU A 19 -85.57 79.65 -0.86
N ILE A 20 -85.93 79.08 -2.01
CA ILE A 20 -86.29 77.66 -2.13
C ILE A 20 -85.09 76.79 -1.72
N ILE A 21 -83.88 77.13 -2.18
CA ILE A 21 -82.65 76.42 -1.80
C ILE A 21 -82.42 76.53 -0.29
N ILE A 22 -82.53 77.72 0.31
CA ILE A 22 -82.35 77.92 1.76
C ILE A 22 -83.42 77.17 2.56
N LEU A 23 -84.69 77.25 2.17
CA LEU A 23 -85.78 76.48 2.79
C LEU A 23 -85.56 74.98 2.67
N LEU A 24 -85.08 74.53 1.51
CA LEU A 24 -84.76 73.12 1.26
C LEU A 24 -83.55 72.67 2.09
N PHE A 25 -82.52 73.52 2.25
CA PHE A 25 -81.41 73.27 3.17
C PHE A 25 -81.84 73.29 4.63
N ALA A 26 -82.70 74.21 5.05
CA ALA A 26 -83.23 74.25 6.41
C ALA A 26 -84.11 73.03 6.71
N LEU A 27 -84.91 72.59 5.72
CA LEU A 27 -85.70 71.36 5.80
C LEU A 27 -84.81 70.13 5.89
N ILE A 28 -83.81 70.00 5.00
CA ILE A 28 -82.83 68.91 5.02
C ILE A 28 -82.06 68.90 6.34
N PHE A 29 -81.61 70.07 6.82
CA PHE A 29 -80.92 70.21 8.08
C PHE A 29 -81.79 69.76 9.25
N LYS A 30 -83.07 70.18 9.29
CA LYS A 30 -84.01 69.75 10.34
C LYS A 30 -84.27 68.25 10.30
N ILE A 31 -84.50 67.69 9.10
CA ILE A 31 -84.70 66.25 8.89
C ILE A 31 -83.46 65.46 9.34
N LEU A 32 -82.26 65.90 8.97
CA LEU A 32 -81.01 65.25 9.39
C LEU A 32 -80.75 65.43 10.88
N SER A 33 -81.10 66.57 11.48
CA SER A 33 -80.92 66.83 12.91
C SER A 33 -81.80 65.94 13.79
N ASP A 34 -83.04 65.67 13.35
CA ASP A 34 -83.96 64.74 14.02
C ASP A 34 -83.57 63.26 13.77
N GLY A 35 -82.83 63.00 12.69
CA GLY A 35 -82.33 61.70 12.28
C GLY A 35 -83.26 60.98 11.30
N ILE A 36 -82.67 60.38 10.28
CA ILE A 36 -83.36 59.60 9.26
C ILE A 36 -83.08 58.12 9.52
N LYS A 37 -84.13 57.30 9.60
CA LYS A 37 -84.01 55.84 9.64
C LYS A 37 -84.76 55.23 8.46
N ILE A 38 -84.09 54.37 7.70
CA ILE A 38 -84.62 53.64 6.56
C ILE A 38 -84.37 52.16 6.82
N ASP A 39 -85.44 51.38 7.00
CA ASP A 39 -85.33 49.96 7.34
C ASP A 39 -84.70 49.15 6.20
N SER A 40 -85.05 49.44 4.94
CA SER A 40 -84.44 48.84 3.75
C SER A 40 -84.63 49.73 2.52
N ILE A 41 -83.59 49.89 1.71
CA ILE A 41 -83.62 50.60 0.43
C ILE A 41 -82.82 49.83 -0.61
N SER A 42 -83.36 49.70 -1.83
CA SER A 42 -82.69 49.03 -2.95
C SER A 42 -82.52 50.00 -4.11
N ILE A 43 -81.28 50.27 -4.52
CA ILE A 43 -80.94 51.18 -5.61
C ILE A 43 -79.91 50.49 -6.51
N ALA A 44 -80.19 50.39 -7.81
CA ALA A 44 -79.23 49.95 -8.83
C ALA A 44 -78.45 48.66 -8.47
N ASN A 45 -79.16 47.60 -8.04
CA ASN A 45 -78.61 46.30 -7.62
C ASN A 45 -77.78 46.31 -6.32
N ILE A 46 -77.86 47.39 -5.54
CA ILE A 46 -77.33 47.47 -4.18
C ILE A 46 -78.50 47.52 -3.21
N LYS A 47 -78.53 46.62 -2.23
CA LYS A 47 -79.52 46.62 -1.16
C LYS A 47 -78.87 47.09 0.13
N ILE A 48 -79.46 48.09 0.78
CA ILE A 48 -78.98 48.66 2.04
C ILE A 48 -80.07 48.47 3.08
N ASP A 49 -79.76 47.77 4.17
CA ASP A 49 -80.68 47.51 5.29
C ASP A 49 -80.21 48.25 6.55
N GLY A 50 -81.19 48.78 7.31
CA GLY A 50 -80.96 49.46 8.58
C GLY A 50 -80.10 50.72 8.46
N LEU A 51 -80.36 51.57 7.47
CA LEU A 51 -79.68 52.85 7.31
C LEU A 51 -80.19 53.86 8.34
N TYR A 52 -79.28 54.43 9.12
CA TYR A 52 -79.51 55.53 10.02
C TYR A 52 -78.54 56.66 9.73
N LEU A 53 -79.05 57.87 9.51
CA LEU A 53 -78.26 59.07 9.23
C LEU A 53 -78.76 60.24 10.08
N LYS A 54 -77.90 60.79 10.92
CA LYS A 54 -78.19 61.97 11.74
C LYS A 54 -77.09 63.03 11.59
N LEU A 55 -77.45 64.30 11.59
CA LEU A 55 -76.54 65.44 11.67
C LEU A 55 -76.63 66.06 13.07
N ASP A 56 -75.62 65.82 13.91
CA ASP A 56 -75.49 66.48 15.21
C ASP A 56 -74.50 67.66 15.08
N LYS A 57 -73.34 67.62 15.75
CA LYS A 57 -72.20 68.50 15.41
C LYS A 57 -71.52 68.10 14.10
N LYS A 58 -71.51 66.80 13.79
CA LYS A 58 -71.07 66.18 12.53
C LYS A 58 -72.06 65.07 12.15
N LEU A 59 -71.85 64.44 11.00
CA LEU A 59 -72.69 63.33 10.54
C LEU A 59 -72.42 62.04 11.34
N VAL A 60 -73.49 61.34 11.69
CA VAL A 60 -73.51 59.98 12.24
C VAL A 60 -74.21 59.10 11.21
N LEU A 61 -73.48 58.15 10.62
CA LEU A 61 -74.01 57.18 9.66
C LEU A 61 -73.84 55.78 10.24
N GLN A 62 -74.94 55.02 10.30
CA GLN A 62 -74.92 53.60 10.62
C GLN A 62 -75.69 52.84 9.55
N ILE A 63 -75.11 51.74 9.08
CA ILE A 63 -75.74 50.84 8.12
C ILE A 63 -75.53 49.41 8.63
N ASN A 64 -76.63 48.67 8.82
CA ASN A 64 -76.54 47.30 9.31
C ASN A 64 -75.98 46.36 8.23
N ASN A 65 -76.48 46.47 7.00
CA ASN A 65 -76.07 45.58 5.91
C ASN A 65 -76.08 46.31 4.56
N ILE A 66 -75.03 46.10 3.76
CA ILE A 66 -74.96 46.47 2.34
C ILE A 66 -74.74 45.19 1.54
N ASP A 67 -75.72 44.78 0.74
CA ASP A 67 -75.59 43.64 -0.16
C ASP A 67 -75.23 44.12 -1.57
N LEU A 68 -74.02 43.75 -1.98
CA LEU A 68 -73.40 44.05 -3.28
C LEU A 68 -73.36 42.81 -4.18
N SER A 69 -73.98 41.69 -3.79
CA SER A 69 -73.86 40.39 -4.47
C SER A 69 -74.38 40.38 -5.91
N HIS A 70 -75.22 41.35 -6.27
CA HIS A 70 -75.83 41.47 -7.60
C HIS A 70 -75.08 42.43 -8.54
N LEU A 71 -73.94 43.00 -8.12
CA LEU A 71 -73.11 43.83 -8.98
C LEU A 71 -72.35 42.97 -10.01
N LYS A 72 -72.56 43.27 -11.30
CA LYS A 72 -71.84 42.60 -12.40
C LYS A 72 -70.37 43.05 -12.45
N GLN A 73 -69.48 42.10 -12.65
CA GLN A 73 -68.04 42.35 -12.81
C GLN A 73 -67.79 43.21 -14.06
N SER A 74 -67.10 44.35 -13.91
CA SER A 74 -66.56 45.08 -15.05
C SER A 74 -65.43 44.27 -15.69
N LYS A 75 -65.33 44.25 -17.03
CA LYS A 75 -64.17 43.67 -17.72
C LYS A 75 -62.90 44.39 -17.24
N LYS A 76 -61.93 43.64 -16.70
CA LYS A 76 -60.61 44.17 -16.33
C LYS A 76 -59.96 44.78 -17.57
N ASP A 77 -59.66 46.08 -17.54
CA ASP A 77 -58.63 46.66 -18.40
C ASP A 77 -57.28 46.35 -17.76
N ASP A 78 -56.50 45.47 -18.39
CA ASP A 78 -55.23 44.93 -17.89
C ASP A 78 -54.04 45.94 -17.91
N THR A 79 -54.29 47.26 -17.89
CA THR A 79 -53.21 48.25 -18.11
C THR A 79 -53.14 49.44 -17.15
N SER A 80 -54.04 49.60 -16.17
CA SER A 80 -53.87 50.67 -15.17
C SER A 80 -52.84 50.26 -14.11
N THR A 81 -51.58 50.64 -14.31
CA THR A 81 -50.57 50.60 -13.24
C THR A 81 -51.03 51.47 -12.07
N LEU A 82 -51.12 50.90 -10.86
CA LEU A 82 -51.41 51.66 -9.64
C LEU A 82 -50.32 52.72 -9.47
N SER A 83 -50.66 54.01 -9.62
CA SER A 83 -49.69 55.10 -9.43
C SER A 83 -49.79 55.69 -8.03
N MET A 84 -48.67 56.15 -7.47
CA MET A 84 -48.63 56.84 -6.18
C MET A 84 -49.62 58.01 -6.11
N GLN A 85 -49.68 58.81 -7.17
CA GLN A 85 -50.62 59.94 -7.30
C GLN A 85 -52.09 59.50 -7.26
N TYR A 86 -52.41 58.32 -7.77
CA TYR A 86 -53.75 57.76 -7.71
C TYR A 86 -54.11 57.31 -6.28
N ILE A 87 -53.20 56.60 -5.61
CA ILE A 87 -53.38 56.16 -4.22
C ILE A 87 -53.56 57.38 -3.29
N THR A 88 -52.72 58.40 -3.45
CA THR A 88 -52.76 59.59 -2.58
C THR A 88 -54.03 60.39 -2.81
N LYS A 89 -54.51 60.50 -4.06
CA LYS A 89 -55.81 61.09 -4.37
C LYS A 89 -56.96 60.36 -3.69
N ILE A 90 -56.94 59.02 -3.66
CA ILE A 90 -57.95 58.22 -2.95
C ILE A 90 -57.87 58.50 -1.45
N ILE A 91 -56.67 58.44 -0.86
CA ILE A 91 -56.49 58.65 0.59
C ILE A 91 -56.93 60.05 1.00
N ARG A 92 -56.54 61.10 0.27
CA ARG A 92 -57.01 62.49 0.49
C ARG A 92 -58.53 62.60 0.37
N SER A 93 -59.14 61.87 -0.56
CA SER A 93 -60.61 61.83 -0.69
C SER A 93 -61.25 61.16 0.52
N ILE A 94 -60.70 60.06 1.02
CA ILE A 94 -61.16 59.38 2.23
C ILE A 94 -61.09 60.34 3.42
N ILE A 95 -59.93 60.98 3.65
CA ILE A 95 -59.74 61.96 4.73
C ILE A 95 -60.76 63.10 4.62
N THR A 96 -60.99 63.62 3.41
CA THR A 96 -61.97 64.70 3.16
C THR A 96 -63.39 64.24 3.47
N ILE A 97 -63.80 63.06 2.99
CA ILE A 97 -65.14 62.51 3.21
C ILE A 97 -65.36 62.24 4.70
N THR A 98 -64.41 61.60 5.38
CA THR A 98 -64.55 61.26 6.80
C THR A 98 -64.47 62.47 7.72
N SER A 99 -63.90 63.59 7.27
CA SER A 99 -63.89 64.85 8.05
C SER A 99 -65.29 65.35 8.44
N PHE A 100 -66.31 65.02 7.63
CA PHE A 100 -67.72 65.34 7.87
C PHE A 100 -68.41 64.44 8.90
N PHE A 101 -67.82 63.30 9.26
CA PHE A 101 -68.41 62.31 10.16
C PHE A 101 -67.79 62.38 11.56
N GLU A 102 -68.64 62.25 12.58
CA GLU A 102 -68.23 61.90 13.94
C GLU A 102 -68.21 60.38 14.11
N HIS A 103 -69.16 59.70 13.47
CA HIS A 103 -69.26 58.24 13.49
C HIS A 103 -69.74 57.74 12.13
N LEU A 104 -69.05 56.74 11.58
CA LEU A 104 -69.46 56.01 10.39
C LEU A 104 -69.29 54.52 10.67
N GLU A 105 -70.37 53.77 10.53
CA GLU A 105 -70.36 52.33 10.75
C GLU A 105 -71.17 51.62 9.67
N ILE A 106 -70.55 50.63 9.05
CA ILE A 106 -71.19 49.68 8.16
C ILE A 106 -70.88 48.30 8.74
N SER A 107 -71.86 47.72 9.42
CA SER A 107 -71.66 46.49 10.20
C SER A 107 -71.45 45.26 9.33
N SER A 108 -72.04 45.23 8.12
CA SER A 108 -71.90 44.14 7.15
C SER A 108 -71.94 44.69 5.72
N ILE A 109 -70.95 44.31 4.90
CA ILE A 109 -70.88 44.52 3.46
C ILE A 109 -70.71 43.14 2.84
N ILE A 110 -71.74 42.64 2.17
CA ILE A 110 -71.74 41.33 1.54
C ILE A 110 -71.36 41.49 0.07
N TYR A 111 -70.25 40.88 -0.34
CA TYR A 111 -69.83 40.83 -1.72
C TYR A 111 -69.26 39.44 -2.02
N GLN A 112 -69.78 38.75 -3.04
CA GLN A 112 -69.32 37.40 -3.43
C GLN A 112 -69.29 36.38 -2.27
N ASN A 113 -70.34 36.36 -1.44
CA ASN A 113 -70.46 35.52 -0.21
C ASN A 113 -69.45 35.84 0.91
N GLU A 114 -68.67 36.90 0.76
CA GLU A 114 -67.76 37.37 1.79
C GLU A 114 -68.34 38.58 2.52
N THR A 115 -68.10 38.65 3.83
CA THR A 115 -68.61 39.74 4.68
C THR A 115 -67.47 40.64 5.12
N SER A 116 -67.65 41.95 4.93
CA SER A 116 -66.73 42.98 5.41
C SER A 116 -67.44 43.98 6.32
N SER A 117 -66.70 44.73 7.13
CA SER A 117 -67.23 45.84 7.92
C SER A 117 -66.26 47.01 7.95
N ILE A 118 -66.82 48.21 8.07
CA ILE A 118 -66.07 49.48 8.15
C ILE A 118 -66.61 50.25 9.34
N TYR A 119 -65.71 50.75 10.17
CA TYR A 119 -66.02 51.56 11.33
C TYR A 119 -65.06 52.76 11.41
N PHE A 120 -65.58 53.94 11.74
CA PHE A 120 -64.82 55.15 11.97
C PHE A 120 -65.47 55.95 13.09
N ASN A 121 -64.69 56.35 14.11
CA ASN A 121 -65.18 57.05 15.31
C ASN A 121 -64.70 58.52 15.41
N GLY A 122 -64.38 59.13 14.28
CA GLY A 122 -63.86 60.50 14.22
C GLY A 122 -62.33 60.56 14.30
N ASN A 123 -61.66 59.49 14.73
CA ASN A 123 -60.20 59.44 14.86
C ASN A 123 -59.59 58.18 14.21
N TYR A 124 -60.11 56.99 14.57
CA TYR A 124 -59.60 55.71 14.07
C TYR A 124 -60.56 55.09 13.07
N PHE A 125 -59.99 54.47 12.04
CA PHE A 125 -60.64 53.54 11.13
C PHE A 125 -60.42 52.12 11.62
N LYS A 126 -61.48 51.31 11.62
CA LYS A 126 -61.41 49.87 11.76
C LYS A 126 -62.07 49.23 10.55
N VAL A 127 -61.29 48.53 9.74
CA VAL A 127 -61.71 47.87 8.52
C VAL A 127 -61.50 46.38 8.69
N ASN A 128 -62.56 45.59 8.60
CA ASN A 128 -62.51 44.14 8.65
C ASN A 128 -62.98 43.60 7.31
N ILE A 129 -62.06 43.12 6.49
CA ILE A 129 -62.35 42.42 5.24
C ILE A 129 -61.95 40.94 5.39
N PRO A 130 -62.31 40.03 4.47
CA PRO A 130 -62.14 38.58 4.64
C PRO A 130 -60.75 38.16 5.09
N TYR A 131 -59.72 38.76 4.49
CA TYR A 131 -58.32 38.40 4.72
C TYR A 131 -57.56 39.36 5.64
N VAL A 132 -58.12 40.55 5.92
CA VAL A 132 -57.41 41.62 6.64
C VAL A 132 -58.31 42.26 7.70
N LEU A 133 -57.76 42.46 8.90
CA LEU A 133 -58.33 43.34 9.92
C LEU A 133 -57.35 44.48 10.18
N ALA A 134 -57.75 45.72 9.87
CA ALA A 134 -56.92 46.90 10.05
C ALA A 134 -57.58 47.88 11.05
N SER A 135 -56.80 48.37 12.01
CA SER A 135 -57.11 49.54 12.86
C SER A 135 -56.02 50.58 12.63
N PHE A 136 -56.39 51.77 12.14
CA PHE A 136 -55.42 52.80 11.81
C PHE A 136 -56.00 54.20 11.91
N LYS A 137 -55.13 55.20 11.98
CA LYS A 137 -55.45 56.62 11.97
C LYS A 137 -54.78 57.28 10.76
N LEU A 138 -55.52 58.15 10.07
CA LEU A 138 -55.03 58.96 8.97
C LEU A 138 -54.99 60.43 9.40
N VAL A 139 -53.85 61.10 9.21
CA VAL A 139 -53.66 62.52 9.55
C VAL A 139 -53.00 63.24 8.38
N ASN A 140 -53.56 64.38 7.97
CA ASN A 140 -52.85 65.32 7.09
C ASN A 140 -51.85 66.14 7.91
N ASP A 141 -50.61 66.20 7.47
CA ASP A 141 -49.54 67.01 8.06
C ASP A 141 -48.94 67.93 6.98
N GLY A 142 -49.55 69.11 6.80
CA GLY A 142 -49.23 69.97 5.65
C GLY A 142 -49.64 69.32 4.33
N ASP A 143 -48.68 69.14 3.42
CA ASP A 143 -48.86 68.42 2.15
C ASP A 143 -48.70 66.89 2.28
N ASP A 144 -48.14 66.43 3.40
CA ASP A 144 -47.83 65.02 3.68
C ASP A 144 -49.00 64.30 4.37
N ILE A 145 -48.99 62.97 4.35
CA ILE A 145 -50.03 62.14 4.95
C ILE A 145 -49.40 61.09 5.87
N LEU A 146 -49.76 61.13 7.15
CA LEU A 146 -49.36 60.13 8.13
C LEU A 146 -50.46 59.08 8.28
N LEU A 147 -50.09 57.81 8.06
CA LEU A 147 -50.86 56.63 8.39
C LEU A 147 -50.24 55.97 9.63
N ASP A 148 -50.96 56.01 10.75
CA ASP A 148 -50.57 55.40 12.02
C ASP A 148 -51.37 54.12 12.24
N ILE A 149 -50.71 52.97 12.12
CA ILE A 149 -51.29 51.63 12.12
C ILE A 149 -51.20 51.05 13.53
N GLU A 150 -52.34 50.92 14.19
CA GLU A 150 -52.45 50.30 15.52
C GLU A 150 -52.41 48.76 15.41
N THR A 151 -53.02 48.21 14.37
CA THR A 151 -52.95 46.78 14.02
C THR A 151 -53.36 46.60 12.56
N LEU A 152 -52.66 45.72 11.86
CA LEU A 152 -52.99 45.28 10.52
C LEU A 152 -52.75 43.77 10.50
N LYS A 153 -53.80 43.02 10.82
CA LYS A 153 -53.76 41.56 10.88
C LYS A 153 -54.07 40.97 9.51
N ILE A 154 -53.09 40.28 8.94
CA ILE A 154 -53.29 39.43 7.77
C ILE A 154 -53.63 38.03 8.28
N LYS A 155 -54.89 37.63 8.08
CA LYS A 155 -55.50 36.48 8.79
C LYS A 155 -54.95 35.13 8.33
N GLN A 156 -54.50 35.00 7.08
CA GLN A 156 -54.02 33.73 6.54
C GLN A 156 -52.57 33.44 6.96
N GLU A 157 -51.76 34.48 7.14
CA GLU A 157 -50.33 34.43 7.43
C GLU A 157 -50.01 34.62 8.93
N GLU A 158 -51.05 34.72 9.77
CA GLU A 158 -50.94 34.99 11.22
C GLU A 158 -49.99 36.17 11.55
N LEU A 159 -50.05 37.21 10.72
CA LEU A 159 -49.15 38.37 10.77
C LEU A 159 -49.91 39.60 11.26
N ASP A 160 -49.43 40.28 12.30
CA ASP A 160 -49.97 41.58 12.74
C ASP A 160 -48.92 42.67 12.54
N ILE A 161 -49.25 43.72 11.80
CA ILE A 161 -48.33 44.82 11.49
C ILE A 161 -48.76 46.08 12.24
N LYS A 162 -47.79 46.78 12.85
CA LYS A 162 -47.97 48.05 13.55
C LYS A 162 -46.92 49.05 13.12
N GLY A 163 -47.18 50.33 13.33
CA GLY A 163 -46.19 51.39 13.08
C GLY A 163 -46.73 52.48 12.18
N LYS A 164 -45.83 53.21 11.52
CA LYS A 164 -46.17 54.46 10.83
C LYS A 164 -45.69 54.43 9.38
N ILE A 165 -46.53 54.96 8.50
CA ILE A 165 -46.20 55.23 7.11
C ILE A 165 -46.44 56.71 6.85
N LEU A 166 -45.40 57.43 6.46
CA LEU A 166 -45.45 58.83 6.05
C LEU A 166 -45.36 58.90 4.53
N TYR A 167 -46.41 59.39 3.89
CA TYR A 167 -46.36 59.82 2.51
C TYR A 167 -45.80 61.23 2.42
N ILE A 168 -44.68 61.39 1.72
CA ILE A 168 -44.01 62.67 1.48
C ILE A 168 -44.37 63.12 0.06
N GLU A 169 -45.08 64.24 -0.05
CA GLU A 169 -45.52 64.79 -1.36
C GLU A 169 -44.32 65.22 -2.20
N ASP A 170 -43.31 65.85 -1.56
CA ASP A 170 -42.04 66.18 -2.19
C ASP A 170 -41.23 64.90 -2.51
N GLY A 171 -41.16 64.57 -3.79
CA GLY A 171 -40.53 63.35 -4.29
C GLY A 171 -41.45 62.12 -4.38
N ALA A 172 -42.74 62.25 -4.04
CA ALA A 172 -43.77 61.20 -4.15
C ALA A 172 -43.32 59.84 -3.61
N ARG A 173 -42.90 59.81 -2.34
CA ARG A 173 -42.34 58.62 -1.68
C ARG A 173 -43.07 58.29 -0.38
N PHE A 174 -43.12 57.02 -0.04
CA PHE A 174 -43.49 56.56 1.30
C PHE A 174 -42.23 56.33 2.10
N ALA A 175 -42.14 56.90 3.28
CA ALA A 175 -41.24 56.47 4.34
C ALA A 175 -42.05 55.63 5.34
N PHE A 176 -41.48 54.53 5.83
CA PHE A 176 -42.17 53.65 6.77
C PHE A 176 -41.24 53.21 7.88
N ASP A 177 -41.84 52.99 9.04
CA ASP A 177 -41.24 52.44 10.26
C ASP A 177 -42.27 51.50 10.88
N LEU A 178 -42.05 50.19 10.72
CA LEU A 178 -43.06 49.16 10.93
C LEU A 178 -42.49 48.00 11.75
N GLU A 179 -43.36 47.39 12.56
CA GLU A 179 -43.11 46.17 13.31
C GLU A 179 -44.13 45.10 12.89
N SER A 180 -43.63 43.93 12.52
CA SER A 180 -44.42 42.75 12.20
C SER A 180 -44.32 41.72 13.32
N TYR A 181 -45.44 41.32 13.88
CA TYR A 181 -45.57 40.28 14.90
C TYR A 181 -45.98 38.98 14.22
N ILE A 182 -45.05 38.02 14.14
CA ILE A 182 -45.23 36.75 13.43
C ILE A 182 -45.90 35.72 14.36
N ASN A 183 -46.83 34.92 13.82
CA ASN A 183 -47.60 33.90 14.54
C ASN A 183 -48.36 34.48 15.75
N ASN A 184 -48.75 35.75 15.67
CA ASN A 184 -49.39 36.52 16.75
C ASN A 184 -48.62 36.50 18.10
N LYS A 185 -47.29 36.28 18.10
CA LYS A 185 -46.45 36.28 19.30
C LYS A 185 -45.81 37.65 19.53
N LEU A 186 -45.83 38.12 20.78
CA LEU A 186 -45.25 39.42 21.16
C LEU A 186 -43.72 39.44 21.07
N ASP A 187 -43.08 38.29 21.21
CA ASP A 187 -41.62 38.18 21.20
C ASP A 187 -41.04 37.82 19.82
N ASN A 188 -41.90 37.60 18.80
CA ASN A 188 -41.52 37.30 17.41
C ASN A 188 -41.72 38.54 16.53
N VAL A 189 -40.87 39.53 16.72
CA VAL A 189 -40.99 40.84 16.08
C VAL A 189 -39.94 40.98 14.98
N VAL A 190 -40.37 41.42 13.81
CA VAL A 190 -39.49 41.91 12.74
C VAL A 190 -39.73 43.39 12.57
N SER A 191 -38.70 44.19 12.81
CA SER A 191 -38.73 45.64 12.63
C SER A 191 -38.16 45.98 11.27
N TYR A 192 -38.81 46.86 10.53
CA TYR A 192 -38.36 47.29 9.21
C TYR A 192 -38.71 48.74 8.95
N GLN A 193 -37.69 49.45 8.50
CA GLN A 193 -37.75 50.86 8.18
C GLN A 193 -37.20 51.09 6.77
N GLY A 194 -37.73 52.07 6.08
CA GLY A 194 -37.31 52.30 4.71
C GLY A 194 -38.11 53.34 3.98
N GLU A 195 -37.83 53.42 2.68
CA GLU A 195 -38.57 54.28 1.77
C GLU A 195 -38.75 53.64 0.39
N THR A 196 -39.85 54.00 -0.28
CA THR A 196 -40.14 53.55 -1.63
C THR A 196 -40.95 54.58 -2.42
N ASN A 197 -40.76 54.59 -3.74
CA ASN A 197 -41.63 55.27 -4.69
C ASN A 197 -42.17 54.31 -5.77
N PHE A 198 -42.18 53.00 -5.49
CA PHE A 198 -42.55 51.90 -6.41
C PHE A 198 -41.61 51.67 -7.60
N LYS A 199 -40.51 52.43 -7.71
CA LYS A 199 -39.38 52.12 -8.62
C LYS A 199 -38.07 51.95 -7.85
N TYR A 200 -37.91 52.78 -6.84
CA TYR A 200 -36.86 52.72 -5.86
C TYR A 200 -37.38 52.05 -4.59
N LEU A 201 -36.53 51.23 -3.98
CA LEU A 201 -36.78 50.58 -2.71
C LEU A 201 -35.50 50.57 -1.90
N ASN A 202 -35.57 51.10 -0.69
CA ASN A 202 -34.53 50.99 0.33
C ASN A 202 -35.18 50.54 1.62
N ILE A 203 -34.86 49.32 2.06
CA ILE A 203 -35.38 48.76 3.32
C ILE A 203 -34.19 48.32 4.15
N VAL A 204 -34.25 48.60 5.44
CA VAL A 204 -33.43 47.95 6.46
C VAL A 204 -34.38 47.26 7.43
N LEU A 205 -34.08 46.00 7.77
CA LEU A 205 -34.86 45.22 8.71
C LEU A 205 -33.97 44.44 9.67
N ASP A 206 -34.49 44.17 10.86
CA ASP A 206 -33.90 43.35 11.91
C ASP A 206 -35.02 42.62 12.67
N SER A 207 -34.66 41.63 13.48
CA SER A 207 -35.66 40.88 14.24
C SER A 207 -35.21 40.58 15.67
N THR A 208 -36.18 40.29 16.51
CA THR A 208 -35.96 39.55 17.75
C THR A 208 -35.60 38.09 17.45
N SER A 209 -35.44 37.28 18.50
CA SER A 209 -35.28 35.83 18.37
C SER A 209 -36.61 35.20 17.95
N LEU A 210 -36.74 34.82 16.68
CA LEU A 210 -37.91 34.19 16.12
C LEU A 210 -37.84 32.66 16.31
N ASP A 211 -38.93 32.05 16.76
CA ASP A 211 -39.04 30.58 16.86
C ASP A 211 -39.20 29.89 15.49
N SER A 212 -39.59 30.62 14.44
CA SER A 212 -39.83 30.07 13.11
C SER A 212 -39.83 31.18 12.05
N VAL A 213 -39.49 30.81 10.81
CA VAL A 213 -39.62 31.63 9.59
C VAL A 213 -40.52 30.96 8.54
N ASP A 214 -41.46 30.11 8.97
CA ASP A 214 -42.39 29.38 8.09
C ASP A 214 -43.23 30.30 7.19
N ILE A 215 -43.44 31.56 7.61
CA ILE A 215 -44.09 32.58 6.77
C ILE A 215 -43.37 32.78 5.42
N LEU A 216 -42.06 32.50 5.36
CA LEU A 216 -41.25 32.61 4.15
C LEU A 216 -41.29 31.34 3.28
N ALA A 217 -41.69 30.19 3.83
CA ALA A 217 -41.62 28.89 3.17
C ALA A 217 -42.30 28.84 1.78
N PRO A 218 -43.53 29.38 1.58
CA PRO A 218 -44.18 29.38 0.27
C PRO A 218 -43.39 30.17 -0.78
N TYR A 219 -42.79 31.28 -0.38
CA TYR A 219 -42.03 32.16 -1.27
C TYR A 219 -40.67 31.55 -1.63
N ILE A 220 -39.96 30.95 -0.66
CA ILE A 220 -38.70 30.24 -0.93
C ILE A 220 -38.91 29.04 -1.86
N LYS A 221 -39.99 28.27 -1.66
CA LYS A 221 -40.33 27.14 -2.53
C LYS A 221 -40.60 27.55 -3.98
N MET A 222 -41.19 28.74 -4.17
CA MET A 222 -41.44 29.30 -5.49
C MET A 222 -40.14 29.77 -6.17
N LEU A 223 -39.15 30.23 -5.39
CA LEU A 223 -37.83 30.61 -5.89
C LEU A 223 -37.03 29.40 -6.34
N ASP A 224 -36.82 28.43 -5.43
CA ASP A 224 -36.05 27.22 -5.70
C ASP A 224 -36.51 26.11 -4.73
N SER A 225 -37.05 25.03 -5.29
CA SER A 225 -37.53 23.89 -4.50
C SER A 225 -36.39 23.16 -3.78
N SER A 226 -35.18 23.09 -4.35
CA SER A 226 -34.02 22.48 -3.70
C SER A 226 -33.58 23.30 -2.49
N VAL A 227 -33.61 24.63 -2.58
CA VAL A 227 -33.30 25.53 -1.47
C VAL A 227 -34.35 25.41 -0.37
N TYR A 228 -35.62 25.30 -0.74
CA TYR A 228 -36.70 25.01 0.21
C TYR A 228 -36.46 23.69 0.96
N GLU A 229 -36.12 22.60 0.27
CA GLU A 229 -35.79 21.33 0.92
C GLU A 229 -34.63 21.51 1.90
N TRP A 230 -33.57 22.24 1.52
CA TRP A 230 -32.42 22.49 2.38
C TRP A 230 -32.74 23.33 3.62
N MET A 231 -33.48 24.42 3.46
CA MET A 231 -33.76 25.37 4.54
C MET A 231 -34.85 24.89 5.50
N PHE A 232 -35.87 24.17 5.02
CA PHE A 232 -37.06 23.84 5.80
C PHE A 232 -37.26 22.35 6.08
N LYS A 233 -36.54 21.44 5.38
CA LYS A 233 -36.66 19.99 5.64
C LYS A 233 -35.36 19.34 6.12
N LYS A 234 -34.22 19.72 5.55
CA LYS A 234 -32.91 19.15 5.92
C LYS A 234 -32.29 19.85 7.12
N ALA A 235 -32.67 21.08 7.41
CA ALA A 235 -32.21 21.83 8.58
C ALA A 235 -33.34 22.04 9.60
N SER A 236 -33.01 21.90 10.88
CA SER A 236 -33.86 22.33 12.01
C SER A 236 -33.04 23.22 12.94
N PHE A 237 -33.69 24.18 13.58
CA PHE A 237 -33.08 25.11 14.53
C PHE A 237 -34.11 25.50 15.58
N ASP A 238 -33.66 25.91 16.76
CA ASP A 238 -34.56 26.36 17.84
C ASP A 238 -35.03 27.79 17.61
N ASN A 239 -34.12 28.67 17.21
CA ASN A 239 -34.41 30.09 17.01
C ASN A 239 -33.55 30.69 15.89
N ILE A 240 -34.08 31.73 15.24
CA ILE A 240 -33.39 32.58 14.26
C ILE A 240 -33.50 34.05 14.64
N THR A 241 -32.38 34.76 14.60
CA THR A 241 -32.34 36.23 14.72
C THR A 241 -31.81 36.81 13.42
N ILE A 242 -32.57 37.70 12.79
CA ILE A 242 -32.07 38.53 11.68
C ILE A 242 -31.38 39.73 12.31
N ASN A 243 -30.04 39.68 12.42
CA ASN A 243 -29.28 40.77 13.04
C ASN A 243 -29.42 42.06 12.23
N ARG A 244 -29.41 41.94 10.90
CA ARG A 244 -29.66 43.04 9.97
C ARG A 244 -29.83 42.49 8.55
N ALA A 245 -30.82 42.98 7.83
CA ALA A 245 -30.87 42.87 6.39
C ALA A 245 -31.12 44.23 5.75
N TYR A 246 -30.54 44.46 4.58
CA TYR A 246 -30.79 45.64 3.77
C TYR A 246 -31.05 45.24 2.32
N LEU A 247 -32.00 45.93 1.70
CA LEU A 247 -32.34 45.78 0.28
C LEU A 247 -32.36 47.17 -0.33
N TYR A 248 -31.51 47.40 -1.33
CA TYR A 248 -31.44 48.65 -2.07
C TYR A 248 -31.56 48.39 -3.57
N THR A 249 -32.56 48.98 -4.23
CA THR A 249 -32.66 48.95 -5.69
C THR A 249 -33.26 50.24 -6.23
N GLN A 250 -32.75 50.71 -7.37
CA GLN A 250 -33.28 51.86 -8.10
C GLN A 250 -34.25 51.48 -9.23
N ASN A 251 -34.27 50.20 -9.60
CA ASN A 251 -35.03 49.65 -10.74
C ASN A 251 -35.82 48.43 -10.30
N LEU A 252 -36.82 48.65 -9.46
CA LEU A 252 -37.77 47.62 -9.03
C LEU A 252 -38.61 47.17 -10.25
N ASP A 253 -38.23 46.04 -10.86
CA ASP A 253 -39.03 45.38 -11.89
C ASP A 253 -39.96 44.35 -11.25
N TYR A 254 -41.24 44.69 -11.15
CA TYR A 254 -42.27 43.82 -10.59
C TYR A 254 -42.41 42.48 -11.33
N LYS A 255 -41.96 42.36 -12.59
CA LYS A 255 -42.02 41.10 -13.34
C LYS A 255 -40.91 40.12 -12.95
N ASN A 256 -39.80 40.62 -12.40
CA ASN A 256 -38.62 39.84 -12.02
C ASN A 256 -38.19 40.18 -10.58
N ILE A 257 -39.18 40.38 -9.71
CA ILE A 257 -38.98 40.86 -8.34
C ILE A 257 -38.10 39.90 -7.51
N ASP A 258 -38.24 38.60 -7.77
CA ASP A 258 -37.42 37.52 -7.23
C ASP A 258 -35.92 37.74 -7.52
N LYS A 259 -35.57 37.97 -8.78
CA LYS A 259 -34.20 38.22 -9.20
C LYS A 259 -33.65 39.50 -8.59
N VAL A 260 -34.45 40.57 -8.59
CA VAL A 260 -34.07 41.85 -7.98
C VAL A 260 -33.78 41.69 -6.48
N ILE A 261 -34.60 40.92 -5.75
CA ILE A 261 -34.36 40.65 -4.33
C ILE A 261 -33.07 39.84 -4.15
N VAL A 262 -32.91 38.72 -4.85
CA VAL A 262 -31.74 37.84 -4.71
C VAL A 262 -30.42 38.56 -5.02
N GLU A 263 -30.39 39.45 -6.03
CA GLU A 263 -29.18 40.17 -6.42
C GLU A 263 -28.82 41.35 -5.51
N ASN A 264 -29.81 41.95 -4.82
CA ASN A 264 -29.62 43.21 -4.06
C ASN A 264 -29.84 43.09 -2.55
N LEU A 265 -30.36 41.96 -2.07
CA LEU A 265 -30.52 41.68 -0.65
C LEU A 265 -29.16 41.33 -0.04
N TYR A 266 -28.85 42.00 1.05
CA TYR A 266 -27.83 41.57 1.98
C TYR A 266 -28.49 41.29 3.32
N ALA A 267 -28.23 40.12 3.91
CA ALA A 267 -28.77 39.76 5.21
C ALA A 267 -27.71 39.09 6.08
N ILE A 268 -27.75 39.38 7.37
CA ILE A 268 -26.96 38.70 8.39
C ILE A 268 -27.92 38.18 9.45
N GLY A 269 -27.75 36.93 9.86
CA GLY A 269 -28.51 36.33 10.94
C GLY A 269 -27.71 35.35 11.80
N THR A 270 -28.31 34.95 12.90
CA THR A 270 -27.81 33.90 13.79
C THR A 270 -28.90 32.85 14.00
N LEU A 271 -28.57 31.59 13.78
CA LEU A 271 -29.40 30.44 14.14
C LEU A 271 -28.84 29.78 15.40
N LYS A 272 -29.71 29.28 16.27
CA LYS A 272 -29.33 28.53 17.47
C LYS A 272 -29.74 27.06 17.40
N ASN A 273 -28.89 26.19 17.93
CA ASN A 273 -29.08 24.74 18.04
C ASN A 273 -29.49 24.12 16.69
N VAL A 274 -28.65 24.35 15.68
CA VAL A 274 -28.90 23.86 14.33
C VAL A 274 -28.55 22.37 14.25
N SER A 275 -29.50 21.56 13.76
CA SER A 275 -29.27 20.18 13.34
C SER A 275 -29.51 20.10 11.83
N LEU A 276 -28.51 19.63 11.09
CA LEU A 276 -28.53 19.54 9.63
C LEU A 276 -28.34 18.10 9.21
N LYS A 277 -29.30 17.57 8.44
CA LYS A 277 -29.27 16.22 7.89
C LYS A 277 -29.06 16.26 6.38
N PHE A 278 -27.87 15.88 5.93
CA PHE A 278 -27.51 15.93 4.50
C PHE A 278 -28.35 14.98 3.68
N GLU A 279 -28.40 13.72 4.10
CA GLU A 279 -29.17 12.64 3.47
C GLU A 279 -29.69 11.71 4.56
N ASP A 280 -30.75 10.96 4.26
CA ASP A 280 -31.43 10.18 5.30
C ASP A 280 -30.56 9.10 5.94
N GLU A 281 -29.58 8.60 5.18
CA GLU A 281 -28.62 7.55 5.54
C GLU A 281 -27.37 8.10 6.26
N LEU A 282 -27.20 9.42 6.34
CA LEU A 282 -26.06 10.07 6.98
C LEU A 282 -26.46 10.64 8.35
N GLU A 283 -25.48 10.72 9.25
CA GLU A 283 -25.66 11.32 10.58
C GLU A 283 -25.92 12.83 10.51
N ASN A 284 -26.57 13.36 11.55
CA ASN A 284 -26.84 14.79 11.65
C ASN A 284 -25.56 15.56 12.01
N ILE A 285 -25.36 16.72 11.38
CA ILE A 285 -24.42 17.74 11.86
C ILE A 285 -25.14 18.61 12.87
N ASN A 286 -24.60 18.70 14.09
CA ASN A 286 -25.14 19.53 15.15
C ASN A 286 -24.22 20.72 15.42
N VAL A 287 -24.80 21.91 15.59
CA VAL A 287 -24.09 23.17 15.81
C VAL A 287 -24.85 24.05 16.78
N ASP A 288 -24.17 24.59 17.79
CA ASP A 288 -24.79 25.47 18.79
C ASP A 288 -25.22 26.82 18.20
N ASP A 289 -24.32 27.48 17.47
CA ASP A 289 -24.59 28.77 16.81
C ASP A 289 -24.11 28.75 15.35
N VAL A 290 -24.98 29.16 14.42
CA VAL A 290 -24.63 29.33 13.00
C VAL A 290 -24.82 30.79 12.61
N PHE A 291 -23.77 31.41 12.10
CA PHE A 291 -23.83 32.75 11.54
C PHE A 291 -24.14 32.69 10.05
N VAL A 292 -25.24 33.30 9.64
CA VAL A 292 -25.76 33.24 8.27
C VAL A 292 -25.51 34.58 7.59
N VAL A 293 -24.99 34.55 6.37
CA VAL A 293 -24.82 35.74 5.52
C VAL A 293 -25.43 35.45 4.16
N PHE A 294 -26.34 36.31 3.71
CA PHE A 294 -26.79 36.35 2.33
C PHE A 294 -26.21 37.60 1.67
N ASP A 295 -25.47 37.45 0.57
CA ASP A 295 -24.91 38.58 -0.19
C ASP A 295 -24.84 38.21 -1.67
N LYS A 296 -25.42 39.03 -2.56
CA LYS A 296 -25.36 38.88 -4.02
C LYS A 296 -25.69 37.47 -4.53
N GLY A 297 -26.79 36.89 -4.05
CA GLY A 297 -27.21 35.55 -4.46
C GLY A 297 -26.31 34.43 -3.94
N LYS A 298 -25.63 34.64 -2.81
CA LYS A 298 -24.87 33.63 -2.09
C LYS A 298 -25.31 33.58 -0.63
N LEU A 299 -25.73 32.41 -0.17
CA LEU A 299 -26.11 32.13 1.21
C LEU A 299 -25.00 31.31 1.89
N SER A 300 -24.22 31.96 2.76
CA SER A 300 -23.11 31.35 3.50
C SER A 300 -23.48 31.12 4.96
N PHE A 301 -23.28 29.91 5.44
CA PHE A 301 -23.44 29.49 6.83
C PHE A 301 -22.06 29.27 7.43
N TYR A 302 -21.68 30.09 8.40
CA TYR A 302 -20.43 30.01 9.12
C TYR A 302 -20.66 29.37 10.48
N THR A 303 -19.93 28.30 10.77
CA THR A 303 -20.03 27.60 12.05
C THR A 303 -18.67 27.44 12.72
N GLN A 304 -18.70 27.34 14.04
CA GLN A 304 -17.55 26.94 14.85
C GLN A 304 -17.97 25.76 15.72
N ASN A 305 -17.06 24.81 15.92
CA ASN A 305 -17.26 23.64 16.78
C ASN A 305 -18.50 22.80 16.42
N ALA A 306 -18.77 22.58 15.14
CA ALA A 306 -19.81 21.64 14.72
C ALA A 306 -19.43 20.20 15.10
N SER A 307 -20.43 19.33 15.26
CA SER A 307 -20.24 17.91 15.54
C SER A 307 -20.93 17.05 14.48
N TYR A 308 -20.20 16.12 13.87
CA TYR A 308 -20.72 15.09 12.97
C TYR A 308 -20.24 13.72 13.45
N ASP A 309 -21.16 12.81 13.79
CA ASP A 309 -20.82 11.49 14.36
C ASP A 309 -19.77 11.55 15.50
N ASN A 310 -20.00 12.46 16.45
CA ASN A 310 -19.10 12.77 17.58
C ASN A 310 -17.70 13.29 17.20
N VAL A 311 -17.47 13.65 15.93
CA VAL A 311 -16.26 14.31 15.46
C VAL A 311 -16.45 15.82 15.48
N LEU A 312 -15.57 16.50 16.21
CA LEU A 312 -15.53 17.96 16.23
C LEU A 312 -14.94 18.51 14.92
N VAL A 313 -15.68 19.43 14.31
CA VAL A 313 -15.29 20.23 13.17
C VAL A 313 -15.05 21.66 13.66
N ASP A 314 -13.78 22.05 13.75
CA ASP A 314 -13.36 23.34 14.31
C ASP A 314 -14.01 24.51 13.56
N LYS A 315 -14.03 24.42 12.22
CA LYS A 315 -14.65 25.41 11.34
C LYS A 315 -15.38 24.71 10.21
N SER A 316 -16.64 25.08 9.99
CA SER A 316 -17.33 24.73 8.76
C SER A 316 -17.93 25.96 8.08
N ILE A 317 -17.90 25.92 6.76
CA ILE A 317 -18.58 26.88 5.91
C ILE A 317 -19.43 26.08 4.94
N VAL A 318 -20.74 26.31 4.95
CA VAL A 318 -21.65 25.80 3.92
C VAL A 318 -22.09 26.98 3.08
N GLU A 319 -22.01 26.88 1.77
CA GLU A 319 -22.41 27.97 0.87
C GLU A 319 -23.38 27.44 -0.18
N ILE A 320 -24.52 28.12 -0.33
CA ILE A 320 -25.49 27.88 -1.38
C ILE A 320 -25.45 29.06 -2.33
N SER A 321 -25.25 28.80 -3.62
CA SER A 321 -25.13 29.83 -4.64
C SER A 321 -25.71 29.35 -5.97
N ASP A 322 -25.67 30.22 -6.99
CA ASP A 322 -26.14 29.90 -8.33
C ASP A 322 -27.64 29.57 -8.43
N PHE A 323 -28.47 30.22 -7.60
CA PHE A 323 -29.93 30.05 -7.52
C PHE A 323 -30.70 30.18 -8.86
N PHE A 324 -30.11 30.81 -9.88
CA PHE A 324 -30.71 30.98 -11.22
C PHE A 324 -29.97 30.22 -12.33
N SER A 325 -29.00 29.38 -11.97
CA SER A 325 -28.29 28.49 -12.90
C SER A 325 -29.07 27.18 -13.11
N PRO A 326 -28.70 26.35 -14.11
CA PRO A 326 -29.36 25.06 -14.33
C PRO A 326 -29.32 24.10 -13.13
N GLN A 327 -28.38 24.27 -12.20
CA GLN A 327 -28.31 23.58 -10.92
C GLN A 327 -27.74 24.54 -9.88
N THR A 328 -28.30 24.50 -8.67
CA THR A 328 -27.80 25.23 -7.50
C THR A 328 -26.54 24.55 -6.97
N LEU A 329 -25.51 25.33 -6.67
CA LEU A 329 -24.24 24.85 -6.13
C LEU A 329 -24.26 24.92 -4.61
N LEU A 330 -24.00 23.78 -3.97
CA LEU A 330 -23.73 23.67 -2.54
C LEU A 330 -22.24 23.35 -2.32
N SER A 331 -21.50 24.28 -1.75
CA SER A 331 -20.08 24.11 -1.39
C SER A 331 -19.96 23.91 0.11
N LEU A 332 -19.38 22.78 0.51
CA LEU A 332 -19.17 22.41 1.90
C LEU A 332 -17.67 22.42 2.20
N ASN A 333 -17.20 23.34 3.05
CA ASN A 333 -15.82 23.40 3.49
C ASN A 333 -15.73 23.08 4.99
N LEU A 334 -15.16 21.93 5.30
CA LEU A 334 -14.92 21.43 6.65
C LEU A 334 -13.44 21.52 6.96
N THR A 335 -13.06 22.07 8.10
CA THR A 335 -11.67 22.05 8.59
C THR A 335 -11.65 21.59 10.04
N SER A 336 -10.79 20.63 10.35
CA SER A 336 -10.59 20.12 11.71
C SER A 336 -9.14 19.74 11.97
N LYS A 337 -8.65 20.05 13.17
CA LYS A 337 -7.29 19.78 13.63
C LYS A 337 -7.10 18.37 14.22
N ASN A 338 -8.20 17.63 14.44
CA ASN A 338 -8.19 16.30 15.08
C ASN A 338 -9.08 15.29 14.33
N ILE A 339 -9.12 15.37 13.00
CA ILE A 339 -9.95 14.53 12.14
C ILE A 339 -9.13 13.38 11.55
N LEU A 340 -9.65 12.16 11.63
CA LEU A 340 -9.05 11.00 10.97
C LEU A 340 -9.72 10.77 9.62
N LEU A 341 -8.95 10.37 8.62
CA LEU A 341 -9.47 9.87 7.34
C LEU A 341 -9.99 8.43 7.53
N ASP A 342 -11.05 8.28 8.32
CA ASP A 342 -11.65 7.01 8.69
C ASP A 342 -13.02 6.77 8.03
N ASN A 343 -13.69 5.68 8.40
CA ASN A 343 -14.99 5.30 7.82
C ASN A 343 -16.10 6.36 7.99
N ARG A 344 -15.99 7.27 8.94
CA ARG A 344 -16.99 8.35 9.14
C ARG A 344 -16.91 9.36 8.01
N ILE A 345 -15.69 9.75 7.65
CA ILE A 345 -15.41 10.67 6.55
C ILE A 345 -15.50 9.98 5.20
N LEU A 346 -14.90 8.79 5.08
CA LEU A 346 -14.94 7.99 3.86
C LEU A 346 -16.36 7.52 3.54
N GLY A 347 -17.22 7.34 4.54
CA GLY A 347 -18.64 7.03 4.37
C GLY A 347 -19.39 8.12 3.59
N ILE A 348 -19.12 9.40 3.88
CA ILE A 348 -19.70 10.54 3.14
C ILE A 348 -19.30 10.47 1.67
N LEU A 349 -18.02 10.25 1.39
CA LEU A 349 -17.50 10.18 0.01
C LEU A 349 -18.04 8.95 -0.73
N LYS A 350 -18.11 7.81 -0.05
CA LYS A 350 -18.62 6.54 -0.59
C LYS A 350 -20.08 6.62 -0.98
N PHE A 351 -20.91 7.34 -0.21
CA PHE A 351 -22.31 7.58 -0.55
C PHE A 351 -22.45 8.25 -1.93
N TYR A 352 -21.56 9.19 -2.27
CA TYR A 352 -21.53 9.84 -3.58
C TYR A 352 -20.75 9.06 -4.66
N GLY A 353 -20.45 7.78 -4.43
CA GLY A 353 -19.75 6.92 -5.38
C GLY A 353 -18.23 7.15 -5.47
N ILE A 354 -17.65 7.95 -4.57
CA ILE A 354 -16.21 8.23 -4.52
C ILE A 354 -15.56 7.23 -3.57
N ASN A 355 -14.95 6.18 -4.12
CA ASN A 355 -14.24 5.17 -3.34
C ASN A 355 -12.75 5.52 -3.22
N ILE A 356 -12.31 5.86 -2.02
CA ILE A 356 -10.91 6.16 -1.70
C ILE A 356 -10.29 4.93 -1.02
N PRO A 357 -9.22 4.33 -1.57
CA PRO A 357 -8.61 3.11 -1.03
C PRO A 357 -7.61 3.41 0.11
N ILE A 358 -7.92 4.38 0.97
CA ILE A 358 -7.05 4.80 2.09
C ILE A 358 -7.91 4.87 3.35
N LEU A 359 -7.50 4.18 4.41
CA LEU A 359 -8.16 4.17 5.71
C LEU A 359 -7.15 4.43 6.83
N GLN A 360 -7.28 5.56 7.51
CA GLN A 360 -6.53 5.86 8.73
C GLN A 360 -7.21 5.19 9.92
N LYS A 361 -6.50 4.29 10.63
CA LYS A 361 -7.05 3.55 11.76
C LYS A 361 -6.88 4.28 13.09
N ASP A 362 -5.79 5.05 13.23
CA ASP A 362 -5.43 5.76 14.46
C ASP A 362 -4.49 6.96 14.21
N GLY A 363 -3.92 7.51 15.28
CA GLY A 363 -2.92 8.58 15.28
C GLY A 363 -3.50 9.99 15.26
N VAL A 364 -2.78 10.93 14.67
CA VAL A 364 -3.20 12.34 14.60
C VAL A 364 -3.49 12.70 13.15
N GLY A 365 -4.64 13.31 12.93
CA GLY A 365 -5.01 13.85 11.62
C GLY A 365 -5.48 15.29 11.73
N GLU A 366 -4.96 16.15 10.87
CA GLU A 366 -5.48 17.48 10.61
C GLU A 366 -5.92 17.49 9.15
N GLY A 367 -7.09 18.02 8.84
CA GLY A 367 -7.50 18.05 7.45
C GLY A 367 -8.61 19.03 7.16
N ASN A 368 -8.69 19.37 5.88
CA ASN A 368 -9.83 20.05 5.32
C ASN A 368 -10.45 19.22 4.21
N ILE A 369 -11.77 19.30 4.11
CA ILE A 369 -12.57 18.67 3.07
C ILE A 369 -13.44 19.76 2.47
N ASN A 370 -13.33 19.94 1.18
CA ASN A 370 -14.22 20.74 0.38
C ASN A 370 -15.03 19.83 -0.56
N LEU A 371 -16.35 19.83 -0.44
CA LEU A 371 -17.24 19.14 -1.37
C LEU A 371 -18.06 20.17 -2.14
N ASP A 372 -17.89 20.20 -3.46
CA ASP A 372 -18.79 20.95 -4.35
C ASP A 372 -19.88 20.00 -4.88
N ILE A 373 -21.13 20.26 -4.50
CA ILE A 373 -22.30 19.45 -4.79
C ILE A 373 -23.25 20.24 -5.69
N LEU A 374 -23.41 19.81 -6.94
CA LEU A 374 -24.47 20.32 -7.81
C LEU A 374 -25.77 19.62 -7.47
N LEU A 375 -26.74 20.37 -6.95
CA LEU A 375 -28.03 19.83 -6.49
C LEU A 375 -28.87 19.30 -7.66
N PRO A 376 -29.65 18.23 -7.45
CA PRO A 376 -30.42 17.61 -8.52
C PRO A 376 -31.54 18.53 -9.02
N THR A 377 -31.89 18.37 -10.30
CA THR A 377 -33.11 18.95 -10.90
C THR A 377 -33.90 17.86 -11.60
N GLU A 378 -35.07 18.20 -12.17
CA GLU A 378 -35.86 17.25 -12.97
C GLU A 378 -35.07 16.63 -14.13
N LYS A 379 -33.98 17.27 -14.60
CA LYS A 379 -33.21 16.85 -15.78
C LYS A 379 -31.77 16.42 -15.48
N LEU A 380 -31.19 16.84 -14.35
CA LEU A 380 -29.78 16.65 -14.05
C LEU A 380 -29.63 15.98 -12.68
N ALA A 381 -28.83 14.92 -12.63
CA ALA A 381 -28.51 14.22 -11.38
C ALA A 381 -27.53 15.03 -10.52
N THR A 382 -27.44 14.66 -9.24
CA THR A 382 -26.43 15.19 -8.33
C THR A 382 -25.02 14.86 -8.84
N LYS A 383 -24.12 15.85 -8.82
CA LYS A 383 -22.70 15.66 -9.09
C LYS A 383 -21.89 16.19 -7.92
N VAL A 384 -20.99 15.37 -7.40
CA VAL A 384 -20.12 15.74 -6.27
C VAL A 384 -18.66 15.77 -6.72
N THR A 385 -17.98 16.84 -6.35
CA THR A 385 -16.57 17.06 -6.66
C THR A 385 -15.80 17.18 -5.34
N PRO A 386 -15.05 16.15 -4.93
CA PRO A 386 -14.30 16.18 -3.69
C PRO A 386 -12.95 16.87 -3.88
N ASN A 387 -12.62 17.73 -2.93
CA ASN A 387 -11.31 18.33 -2.77
C ASN A 387 -10.93 18.22 -1.30
N GLY A 388 -9.69 17.87 -0.96
CA GLY A 388 -9.31 17.79 0.44
C GLY A 388 -7.81 17.77 0.63
N SER A 389 -7.35 18.19 1.79
CA SER A 389 -5.96 17.99 2.20
C SER A 389 -5.93 17.49 3.64
N PHE A 390 -5.19 16.41 3.88
CA PHE A 390 -5.05 15.79 5.18
C PHE A 390 -3.57 15.64 5.50
N LYS A 391 -3.20 16.04 6.72
CA LYS A 391 -1.92 15.76 7.34
C LYS A 391 -2.12 14.60 8.30
N VAL A 392 -1.46 13.49 8.02
CA VAL A 392 -1.50 12.29 8.83
C VAL A 392 -0.17 12.17 9.58
N LYS A 393 -0.21 11.94 10.89
CA LYS A 393 0.99 11.82 11.74
C LYS A 393 0.88 10.66 12.72
N ASN A 394 1.95 9.87 12.79
CA ASN A 394 2.09 8.71 13.67
C ASN A 394 0.86 7.80 13.64
N SER A 395 0.51 7.31 12.45
CA SER A 395 -0.74 6.60 12.20
C SER A 395 -0.52 5.26 11.51
N ASN A 396 -1.30 4.26 11.90
CA ASN A 396 -1.52 3.04 11.14
C ASN A 396 -2.56 3.33 10.05
N VAL A 397 -2.15 3.21 8.79
CA VAL A 397 -2.97 3.50 7.62
C VAL A 397 -3.02 2.25 6.73
N SER A 398 -4.22 1.87 6.31
CA SER A 398 -4.44 0.84 5.30
C SER A 398 -4.56 1.50 3.92
N ILE A 399 -3.73 1.08 2.97
CA ILE A 399 -3.76 1.55 1.58
C ILE A 399 -4.00 0.33 0.69
N ALA A 400 -5.13 0.30 -0.01
CA ALA A 400 -5.53 -0.83 -0.86
C ALA A 400 -5.41 -2.21 -0.16
N GLY A 401 -5.69 -2.26 1.15
CA GLY A 401 -5.61 -3.48 1.97
C GLY A 401 -4.23 -3.77 2.60
N MET A 402 -3.20 -2.97 2.31
CA MET A 402 -1.89 -3.07 2.95
C MET A 402 -1.79 -2.12 4.15
N ASP A 403 -1.52 -2.67 5.33
CA ASP A 403 -1.36 -1.89 6.56
C ASP A 403 0.08 -1.39 6.71
N LEU A 404 0.23 -0.08 6.90
CA LEU A 404 1.51 0.61 7.02
C LEU A 404 1.50 1.58 8.20
N PHE A 405 2.62 1.67 8.91
CA PHE A 405 2.85 2.76 9.84
C PHE A 405 3.42 3.98 9.11
N ILE A 406 2.67 5.09 9.14
CA ILE A 406 3.01 6.36 8.52
C ILE A 406 3.40 7.36 9.62
N LYS A 407 4.66 7.79 9.61
CA LYS A 407 5.16 8.78 10.58
C LYS A 407 4.59 10.18 10.31
N GLU A 408 4.64 10.59 9.05
CA GLU A 408 4.08 11.86 8.56
C GLU A 408 3.73 11.67 7.08
N SER A 409 2.64 12.28 6.63
CA SER A 409 2.20 12.28 5.23
C SER A 409 1.22 13.42 4.96
N ASN A 410 1.27 13.97 3.75
CA ASN A 410 0.26 14.88 3.23
C ASN A 410 -0.56 14.15 2.15
N ILE A 411 -1.86 14.01 2.36
CA ILE A 411 -2.80 13.41 1.40
C ILE A 411 -3.64 14.53 0.80
N ASN A 412 -3.53 14.75 -0.51
CA ASN A 412 -4.35 15.70 -1.23
C ASN A 412 -5.33 14.93 -2.13
N ILE A 413 -6.61 15.27 -2.04
CA ILE A 413 -7.67 14.69 -2.86
C ILE A 413 -8.14 15.80 -3.80
N LYS A 414 -8.19 15.51 -5.10
CA LYS A 414 -8.75 16.41 -6.11
C LYS A 414 -9.45 15.58 -7.18
N ASP A 415 -10.77 15.70 -7.25
CA ASP A 415 -11.61 14.92 -8.17
C ASP A 415 -11.41 13.40 -7.98
N ASN A 416 -10.75 12.75 -8.94
CA ASN A 416 -10.44 11.32 -8.92
C ASN A 416 -8.96 11.03 -8.66
N ILE A 417 -8.17 12.07 -8.35
CA ILE A 417 -6.73 11.96 -8.12
C ILE A 417 -6.46 12.15 -6.64
N ILE A 418 -5.68 11.25 -6.06
CA ILE A 418 -5.20 11.34 -4.68
C ILE A 418 -3.68 11.35 -4.72
N ASP A 419 -3.09 12.45 -4.27
CA ASP A 419 -1.65 12.61 -4.13
C ASP A 419 -1.25 12.45 -2.68
N ILE A 420 -0.49 11.41 -2.38
CA ILE A 420 0.15 11.20 -1.09
C ILE A 420 1.62 11.62 -1.24
N ILE A 421 2.00 12.70 -0.58
CA ILE A 421 3.30 13.35 -0.74
C ILE A 421 4.02 13.42 0.60
N ASP A 422 5.34 13.29 0.55
CA ASP A 422 6.22 13.39 1.72
C ASP A 422 5.91 12.34 2.79
N SER A 423 5.46 11.15 2.37
CA SER A 423 5.14 10.07 3.29
C SER A 423 6.40 9.38 3.77
N TYR A 424 6.58 9.27 5.08
CA TYR A 424 7.66 8.47 5.66
C TYR A 424 7.11 7.15 6.19
N VAL A 425 7.51 6.06 5.53
CA VAL A 425 7.08 4.69 5.82
C VAL A 425 8.23 3.91 6.44
N ASN A 426 7.90 3.10 7.45
CA ASN A 426 8.83 2.18 8.08
C ASN A 426 8.22 0.77 8.17
N ILE A 427 8.98 -0.24 7.76
CA ILE A 427 8.61 -1.67 7.86
C ILE A 427 9.76 -2.40 8.55
N ASP A 428 9.58 -2.65 9.85
CA ASP A 428 10.53 -3.34 10.73
C ASP A 428 11.99 -2.89 10.50
N ASN A 429 12.91 -3.85 10.33
CA ASN A 429 14.31 -3.60 10.03
C ASN A 429 14.63 -3.61 8.53
N ILE A 430 13.62 -3.76 7.67
CA ILE A 430 13.79 -4.00 6.23
C ILE A 430 13.75 -2.70 5.43
N LEU A 431 12.71 -1.88 5.65
CA LEU A 431 12.44 -0.69 4.83
C LEU A 431 12.23 0.54 5.71
N SER A 432 13.02 1.58 5.48
CA SER A 432 12.73 2.95 5.91
C SER A 432 12.84 3.84 4.69
N SER A 433 11.75 4.52 4.32
CA SER A 433 11.66 5.16 3.02
C SER A 433 10.77 6.39 3.00
N LYS A 434 11.13 7.34 2.14
CA LYS A 434 10.20 8.37 1.68
C LYS A 434 9.42 7.81 0.49
N VAL A 435 8.11 7.92 0.55
CA VAL A 435 7.18 7.35 -0.42
C VAL A 435 6.28 8.46 -0.92
N ASN A 436 6.13 8.54 -2.24
CA ASN A 436 5.10 9.37 -2.89
C ASN A 436 4.18 8.45 -3.68
N VAL A 437 2.87 8.68 -3.58
CA VAL A 437 1.83 7.87 -4.21
C VAL A 437 0.90 8.79 -4.99
N ASN A 438 0.65 8.46 -6.25
CA ASN A 438 -0.43 9.06 -7.03
C ASN A 438 -1.47 7.97 -7.30
N ILE A 439 -2.71 8.17 -6.85
CA ILE A 439 -3.81 7.24 -7.03
C ILE A 439 -4.83 7.87 -7.96
N ASN A 440 -5.18 7.18 -9.04
CA ASN A 440 -6.29 7.54 -9.90
C ASN A 440 -7.45 6.58 -9.63
N THR A 441 -8.47 7.04 -8.91
CA THR A 441 -9.62 6.22 -8.49
C THR A 441 -10.57 5.88 -9.63
N LYS A 442 -10.54 6.65 -10.72
CA LYS A 442 -11.34 6.39 -11.92
C LYS A 442 -10.74 5.27 -12.76
N ASP A 443 -9.43 5.35 -13.02
CA ASP A 443 -8.70 4.35 -13.81
C ASP A 443 -8.28 3.14 -12.95
N LYS A 444 -8.42 3.25 -11.63
CA LYS A 444 -8.05 2.26 -10.61
C LYS A 444 -6.57 1.87 -10.66
N LYS A 445 -5.72 2.89 -10.80
CA LYS A 445 -4.25 2.76 -10.90
C LYS A 445 -3.54 3.54 -9.80
N ILE A 446 -2.37 3.05 -9.41
CA ILE A 446 -1.49 3.68 -8.42
C ILE A 446 -0.09 3.77 -9.00
N ASP A 447 0.47 4.98 -9.06
CA ASP A 447 1.88 5.19 -9.36
C ASP A 447 2.63 5.46 -8.04
N LEU A 448 3.67 4.68 -7.79
CA LEU A 448 4.42 4.70 -6.54
C LEU A 448 5.89 5.05 -6.82
N ILE A 449 6.40 6.04 -6.10
CA ILE A 449 7.83 6.38 -6.08
C ILE A 449 8.36 6.13 -4.67
N ILE A 450 9.34 5.25 -4.56
CA ILE A 450 9.97 4.84 -3.30
C ILE A 450 11.41 5.34 -3.30
N LEU A 451 11.77 6.11 -2.28
CA LEU A 451 13.11 6.64 -2.03
C LEU A 451 13.62 6.09 -0.69
N PRO A 452 14.11 4.84 -0.67
CA PRO A 452 14.53 4.18 0.55
C PRO A 452 15.83 4.79 1.08
N SER A 453 15.82 5.31 2.30
CA SER A 453 17.07 5.54 3.04
C SER A 453 17.65 4.21 3.53
N LYS A 454 16.79 3.22 3.74
CA LYS A 454 17.12 1.83 4.01
C LYS A 454 16.13 0.92 3.29
N LEU A 455 16.61 0.04 2.43
CA LEU A 455 15.91 -1.13 1.90
C LEU A 455 16.93 -2.24 1.78
N GLN A 456 17.06 -3.04 2.84
CA GLN A 456 18.07 -4.09 2.90
C GLN A 456 17.53 -5.34 3.58
N ILE A 457 17.98 -6.49 3.08
CA ILE A 457 17.78 -7.81 3.67
C ILE A 457 19.18 -8.38 3.91
N ALA A 458 19.45 -8.78 5.14
CA ALA A 458 20.72 -9.37 5.55
C ALA A 458 20.47 -10.63 6.39
N THR A 459 21.44 -11.53 6.42
CA THR A 459 21.44 -12.69 7.31
C THR A 459 21.62 -12.26 8.78
N ALA A 460 21.40 -13.17 9.73
CA ALA A 460 21.69 -12.94 11.14
C ALA A 460 23.17 -12.59 11.41
N SER A 461 24.10 -13.14 10.60
CA SER A 461 25.54 -12.81 10.62
C SER A 461 25.86 -11.42 10.05
N GLY A 462 24.89 -10.74 9.44
CA GLY A 462 25.06 -9.42 8.83
C GLY A 462 25.49 -9.43 7.36
N ASP A 463 25.50 -10.59 6.70
CA ASP A 463 25.80 -10.68 5.27
C ASP A 463 24.62 -10.16 4.45
N GLU A 464 24.87 -9.18 3.58
CA GLU A 464 23.84 -8.54 2.77
C GLU A 464 23.35 -9.48 1.66
N ILE A 465 22.05 -9.81 1.69
CA ILE A 465 21.37 -10.60 0.65
C ILE A 465 20.91 -9.66 -0.48
N VAL A 466 20.22 -8.59 -0.10
CA VAL A 466 19.70 -7.55 -1.01
C VAL A 466 19.91 -6.18 -0.37
N ASN A 467 20.31 -5.20 -1.17
CA ASN A 467 20.56 -3.84 -0.74
C ASN A 467 20.17 -2.84 -1.84
N PHE A 468 19.03 -2.18 -1.67
CA PHE A 468 18.52 -1.10 -2.52
C PHE A 468 18.63 0.27 -1.84
N ASN A 469 19.51 0.42 -0.85
CA ASN A 469 19.68 1.68 -0.13
C ASN A 469 19.96 2.82 -1.12
N ASN A 470 19.23 3.93 -0.97
CA ASN A 470 19.32 5.13 -1.80
C ASN A 470 19.01 4.94 -3.30
N LYS A 471 18.43 3.80 -3.70
CA LYS A 471 17.95 3.58 -5.07
C LYS A 471 16.47 3.96 -5.18
N GLU A 472 16.18 5.00 -5.98
CA GLU A 472 14.80 5.31 -6.36
C GLU A 472 14.17 4.12 -7.10
N LEU A 473 13.02 3.66 -6.61
CA LEU A 473 12.20 2.61 -7.22
C LEU A 473 10.87 3.21 -7.68
N LYS A 474 10.43 2.82 -8.87
CA LYS A 474 9.12 3.17 -9.42
C LYS A 474 8.30 1.90 -9.56
N ALA A 475 7.10 1.90 -9.00
CA ALA A 475 6.17 0.80 -9.12
C ALA A 475 4.81 1.31 -9.61
N ASN A 476 4.18 0.54 -10.48
CA ASN A 476 2.82 0.78 -10.94
C ASN A 476 1.92 -0.30 -10.36
N MET A 477 0.75 0.07 -9.84
CA MET A 477 -0.22 -0.88 -9.30
C MET A 477 -1.59 -0.73 -9.95
N ASP A 478 -2.29 -1.85 -10.07
CA ASP A 478 -3.65 -1.93 -10.61
C ASP A 478 -4.54 -2.60 -9.55
N PHE A 479 -5.59 -1.88 -9.13
CA PHE A 479 -6.59 -2.35 -8.17
C PHE A 479 -7.98 -2.40 -8.81
N SER A 480 -8.03 -2.67 -10.11
CA SER A 480 -9.28 -2.76 -10.86
C SER A 480 -10.15 -3.95 -10.46
N THR A 481 -9.52 -5.01 -9.97
CA THR A 481 -10.11 -6.23 -9.40
C THR A 481 -9.93 -6.27 -7.88
N SER A 482 -10.35 -7.36 -7.23
CA SER A 482 -10.06 -7.62 -5.82
C SER A 482 -8.57 -7.82 -5.53
N ASP A 483 -7.78 -8.13 -6.56
CA ASP A 483 -6.39 -8.52 -6.43
C ASP A 483 -5.52 -7.34 -6.83
N LEU A 484 -4.52 -7.02 -6.01
CA LEU A 484 -3.61 -5.91 -6.27
C LEU A 484 -2.43 -6.42 -7.11
N LEU A 485 -2.35 -5.97 -8.35
CA LEU A 485 -1.20 -6.20 -9.23
C LEU A 485 -0.17 -5.10 -9.02
N VAL A 486 1.10 -5.44 -8.81
CA VAL A 486 2.21 -4.50 -8.61
C VAL A 486 3.31 -4.83 -9.63
N ASN A 487 3.80 -3.83 -10.35
CA ASN A 487 4.86 -4.00 -11.34
C ASN A 487 6.01 -3.02 -11.08
N ILE A 488 7.24 -3.52 -11.11
CA ILE A 488 8.48 -2.75 -11.03
C ILE A 488 9.26 -3.03 -12.32
N ASP A 489 8.93 -2.30 -13.38
CA ASP A 489 9.38 -2.57 -14.76
C ASP A 489 10.90 -2.52 -14.91
N GLU A 490 11.56 -1.61 -14.18
CA GLU A 490 13.02 -1.46 -14.19
C GLU A 490 13.72 -2.80 -13.91
N PHE A 491 13.21 -3.55 -12.92
CA PHE A 491 13.77 -4.82 -12.46
C PHE A 491 13.04 -6.05 -13.03
N ASN A 492 12.01 -5.87 -13.86
CA ASN A 492 11.17 -6.94 -14.39
C ASN A 492 10.59 -7.82 -13.26
N ILE A 493 10.10 -7.15 -12.22
CA ILE A 493 9.43 -7.76 -11.07
C ILE A 493 7.94 -7.46 -11.16
N SER A 494 7.12 -8.49 -11.00
CA SER A 494 5.67 -8.35 -10.84
C SER A 494 5.23 -9.06 -9.57
N ALA A 495 4.28 -8.50 -8.83
CA ALA A 495 3.65 -9.15 -7.70
C ALA A 495 2.13 -9.12 -7.82
N LEU A 496 1.48 -10.21 -7.39
CA LEU A 496 0.05 -10.33 -7.24
C LEU A 496 -0.24 -10.50 -5.75
N ILE A 497 -1.00 -9.57 -5.18
CA ILE A 497 -1.34 -9.54 -3.76
C ILE A 497 -2.84 -9.83 -3.63
N ASN A 498 -3.19 -10.99 -3.08
CA ASN A 498 -4.56 -11.42 -2.80
C ASN A 498 -4.65 -12.01 -1.38
N GLU A 499 -5.05 -13.28 -1.20
CA GLU A 499 -4.89 -14.01 0.06
C GLU A 499 -3.40 -14.22 0.40
N ASP A 500 -2.59 -14.58 -0.60
CA ASP A 500 -1.14 -14.71 -0.50
C ASP A 500 -0.43 -13.55 -1.26
N ILE A 501 0.90 -13.50 -1.19
CA ILE A 501 1.73 -12.59 -1.99
C ILE A 501 2.58 -13.41 -2.96
N GLN A 502 2.24 -13.36 -4.25
CA GLN A 502 2.99 -14.02 -5.31
C GLN A 502 3.93 -13.03 -5.99
N ILE A 503 5.24 -13.25 -5.93
CA ILE A 503 6.26 -12.39 -6.54
C ILE A 503 6.94 -13.15 -7.66
N SER A 504 7.04 -12.56 -8.85
CA SER A 504 7.80 -13.08 -9.99
C SER A 504 8.92 -12.12 -10.34
N ILE A 505 10.15 -12.58 -10.21
CA ILE A 505 11.36 -11.93 -10.70
C ILE A 505 11.73 -12.62 -12.00
N ASN A 506 11.40 -12.00 -13.14
CA ASN A 506 11.55 -12.65 -14.44
C ASN A 506 12.99 -12.62 -14.98
N ASP A 507 13.83 -11.72 -14.45
CA ASP A 507 15.23 -11.60 -14.84
C ASP A 507 16.09 -11.15 -13.65
N ILE A 508 16.73 -12.11 -12.98
CA ILE A 508 17.62 -11.82 -11.83
C ILE A 508 18.87 -11.02 -12.21
N ASN A 509 19.24 -10.96 -13.51
CA ASN A 509 20.43 -10.22 -13.94
C ASN A 509 20.32 -8.74 -13.58
N LYS A 510 19.12 -8.18 -13.68
CA LYS A 510 18.79 -6.80 -13.32
C LYS A 510 18.98 -6.50 -11.82
N LEU A 511 19.02 -7.53 -10.97
CA LEU A 511 19.20 -7.41 -9.52
C LEU A 511 20.67 -7.49 -9.11
N LEU A 512 21.60 -7.90 -9.97
CA LEU A 512 23.01 -8.10 -9.61
C LEU A 512 23.66 -6.91 -8.88
N PRO A 513 23.42 -5.62 -9.27
CA PRO A 513 23.99 -4.47 -8.56
C PRO A 513 23.49 -4.32 -7.12
N TYR A 514 22.34 -4.92 -6.80
CA TYR A 514 21.61 -4.76 -5.55
C TYR A 514 21.44 -6.08 -4.78
N ALA A 515 21.98 -7.19 -5.29
CA ALA A 515 21.88 -8.51 -4.67
C ALA A 515 23.27 -9.15 -4.54
N PRO A 516 24.05 -8.78 -3.50
CA PRO A 516 25.41 -9.28 -3.32
C PRO A 516 25.50 -10.81 -3.27
N ILE A 517 24.46 -11.48 -2.75
CA ILE A 517 24.38 -12.95 -2.72
C ILE A 517 24.48 -13.56 -4.13
N LEU A 518 23.83 -12.98 -5.13
CA LEU A 518 23.89 -13.48 -6.51
C LEU A 518 25.30 -13.35 -7.08
N THR A 519 26.01 -12.27 -6.71
CA THR A 519 27.40 -12.06 -7.11
C THR A 519 28.36 -13.02 -6.40
N MET A 520 28.16 -13.26 -5.10
CA MET A 520 28.99 -14.17 -4.29
C MET A 520 28.97 -15.61 -4.83
N TYR A 521 27.81 -16.07 -5.29
CA TYR A 521 27.65 -17.40 -5.87
C TYR A 521 27.79 -17.42 -7.41
N ASP A 522 28.09 -16.31 -8.09
CA ASP A 522 28.16 -16.22 -9.56
C ASP A 522 26.86 -16.64 -10.29
N ILE A 523 25.70 -16.36 -9.68
CA ILE A 523 24.37 -16.64 -10.24
C ILE A 523 23.91 -15.41 -11.04
N LYS A 524 24.17 -15.42 -12.36
CA LYS A 524 23.94 -14.25 -13.23
C LYS A 524 22.64 -14.27 -14.00
N ASN A 525 22.02 -15.44 -14.15
CA ASN A 525 20.89 -15.64 -15.05
C ASN A 525 19.88 -16.62 -14.46
N GLY A 526 18.61 -16.23 -14.53
CA GLY A 526 17.53 -17.00 -13.95
C GLY A 526 16.25 -16.19 -13.78
N ASN A 527 15.20 -16.90 -13.40
CA ASN A 527 13.96 -16.31 -12.89
C ASN A 527 13.60 -16.97 -11.56
N VAL A 528 12.89 -16.22 -10.71
CA VAL A 528 12.48 -16.67 -9.38
C VAL A 528 11.02 -16.35 -9.20
N LYS A 529 10.26 -17.32 -8.71
CA LYS A 529 8.90 -17.15 -8.21
C LYS A 529 8.88 -17.40 -6.72
N LEU A 530 8.25 -16.51 -5.99
CA LEU A 530 8.02 -16.60 -4.55
C LEU A 530 6.52 -16.59 -4.30
N ASN A 531 6.02 -17.46 -3.40
CA ASN A 531 4.69 -17.35 -2.84
C ASN A 531 4.82 -17.21 -1.33
N ILE A 532 4.37 -16.09 -0.77
CA ILE A 532 4.45 -15.79 0.66
C ILE A 532 3.05 -15.89 1.24
N ASN A 533 2.87 -16.76 2.23
CA ASN A 533 1.61 -16.88 2.95
C ASN A 533 1.49 -15.78 4.01
N LYS A 534 0.38 -15.04 4.04
CA LYS A 534 0.22 -13.89 4.95
C LYS A 534 0.02 -14.29 6.42
N ASP A 535 -0.56 -15.45 6.68
CA ASP A 535 -0.92 -15.89 8.03
C ASP A 535 0.30 -16.39 8.81
N ASN A 536 1.11 -17.25 8.18
CA ASN A 536 2.25 -17.88 8.83
C ASN A 536 3.62 -17.34 8.37
N LYS A 537 3.65 -16.51 7.32
CA LYS A 537 4.86 -15.91 6.72
C LYS A 537 5.83 -16.91 6.08
N ASP A 538 5.39 -18.13 5.80
CA ASP A 538 6.17 -19.12 5.04
C ASP A 538 6.32 -18.69 3.58
N ILE A 539 7.46 -19.00 2.97
CA ILE A 539 7.79 -18.66 1.59
C ILE A 539 8.04 -19.95 0.80
N LEU A 540 7.25 -20.17 -0.25
CA LEU A 540 7.54 -21.15 -1.29
C LEU A 540 8.36 -20.48 -2.39
N LEU A 541 9.46 -21.10 -2.79
CA LEU A 541 10.40 -20.59 -3.79
C LEU A 541 10.52 -21.57 -4.96
N VAL A 542 10.49 -21.03 -6.18
CA VAL A 542 10.86 -21.75 -7.40
C VAL A 542 11.84 -20.89 -8.19
N ALA A 543 13.09 -21.30 -8.29
CA ALA A 543 14.14 -20.60 -9.03
C ALA A 543 14.60 -21.44 -10.23
N ASN A 544 14.50 -20.90 -11.43
CA ASN A 544 15.07 -21.50 -12.63
C ASN A 544 16.37 -20.78 -12.96
N LEU A 545 17.50 -21.44 -12.72
CA LEU A 545 18.84 -20.88 -12.95
C LEU A 545 19.45 -21.52 -14.20
N TYR A 546 20.15 -20.73 -15.01
CA TYR A 546 20.78 -21.20 -16.24
C TYR A 546 22.12 -20.48 -16.48
N ASN A 547 22.91 -20.97 -17.45
CA ASN A 547 24.30 -20.54 -17.69
C ASN A 547 25.22 -20.72 -16.46
N LEU A 548 24.95 -21.74 -15.65
CA LEU A 548 25.76 -22.08 -14.50
C LEU A 548 27.14 -22.59 -14.91
N LYS A 549 28.17 -22.14 -14.20
CA LYS A 549 29.58 -22.48 -14.48
C LYS A 549 30.22 -23.37 -13.42
N TYR A 550 29.42 -23.90 -12.50
CA TYR A 550 29.93 -24.78 -11.46
C TYR A 550 30.55 -26.06 -12.06
N PRO A 551 31.65 -26.56 -11.48
CA PRO A 551 32.33 -27.80 -11.88
C PRO A 551 31.61 -29.06 -11.40
N ILE A 552 30.28 -29.07 -11.55
CA ILE A 552 29.40 -30.18 -11.20
C ILE A 552 28.81 -30.71 -12.51
N TYR A 553 28.87 -32.02 -12.68
CA TYR A 553 28.54 -32.70 -13.92
C TYR A 553 27.62 -33.89 -13.65
N PHE A 554 26.88 -34.31 -14.66
CA PHE A 554 26.24 -35.63 -14.68
C PHE A 554 27.29 -36.73 -14.84
N LEU A 555 26.93 -37.98 -14.55
CA LEU A 555 27.87 -39.12 -14.67
C LEU A 555 28.39 -39.34 -16.10
N ASN A 556 27.69 -38.86 -17.12
CA ASN A 556 28.14 -38.84 -18.52
C ASN A 556 29.13 -37.70 -18.84
N LYS A 557 29.56 -36.93 -17.84
CA LYS A 557 30.46 -35.77 -17.92
C LYS A 557 29.89 -34.55 -18.66
N GLU A 558 28.58 -34.46 -18.85
CA GLU A 558 27.92 -33.21 -19.26
C GLU A 558 27.78 -32.26 -18.06
N ARG A 559 28.11 -30.97 -18.25
CA ARG A 559 28.07 -29.97 -17.17
C ARG A 559 26.63 -29.64 -16.78
N LEU A 560 26.37 -29.55 -15.48
CA LEU A 560 25.11 -29.02 -14.95
C LEU A 560 25.07 -27.50 -15.16
N SER A 561 24.60 -27.07 -16.33
CA SER A 561 24.55 -25.67 -16.75
C SER A 561 23.22 -24.97 -16.43
N SER A 562 22.20 -25.74 -16.01
CA SER A 562 20.90 -25.22 -15.58
C SER A 562 20.31 -26.10 -14.48
N ILE A 563 19.52 -25.51 -13.59
CA ILE A 563 18.85 -26.21 -12.50
C ILE A 563 17.56 -25.47 -12.13
N GLN A 564 16.48 -26.21 -11.87
CA GLN A 564 15.28 -25.69 -11.22
C GLN A 564 15.33 -26.03 -9.73
N ILE A 565 15.36 -25.04 -8.86
CA ILE A 565 15.37 -25.22 -7.41
C ILE A 565 13.97 -24.92 -6.90
N ASN A 566 13.34 -25.90 -6.27
CA ASN A 566 12.16 -25.67 -5.46
C ASN A 566 12.61 -25.49 -4.00
N GLY A 567 11.90 -24.71 -3.22
CA GLY A 567 12.24 -24.56 -1.82
C GLY A 567 11.12 -24.03 -0.95
N THR A 568 11.29 -24.25 0.35
CA THR A 568 10.43 -23.72 1.40
C THR A 568 11.30 -23.00 2.43
N ILE A 569 10.91 -21.79 2.80
CA ILE A 569 11.57 -20.99 3.83
C ILE A 569 10.52 -20.71 4.90
N ASN A 570 10.79 -21.10 6.14
CA ASN A 570 9.97 -20.78 7.31
C ASN A 570 10.83 -20.05 8.35
N SER A 571 10.32 -19.85 9.56
CA SER A 571 11.05 -19.13 10.61
C SER A 571 12.32 -19.84 11.11
N ASN A 572 12.47 -21.14 10.87
CA ASN A 572 13.51 -21.97 11.49
C ASN A 572 14.51 -22.54 10.48
N ASN A 573 14.07 -22.84 9.26
CA ASN A 573 14.90 -23.49 8.26
C ASN A 573 14.57 -23.07 6.82
N ILE A 574 15.54 -23.35 5.94
CA ILE A 574 15.38 -23.39 4.49
C ILE A 574 15.52 -24.83 4.05
N HIS A 575 14.60 -25.30 3.21
CA HIS A 575 14.74 -26.55 2.47
C HIS A 575 14.70 -26.24 0.98
N LEU A 576 15.79 -26.52 0.26
CA LEU A 576 15.89 -26.38 -1.20
C LEU A 576 16.09 -27.77 -1.82
N TYR A 577 15.40 -28.08 -2.90
CA TYR A 577 15.54 -29.37 -3.55
C TYR A 577 15.29 -29.30 -5.06
N ASN A 578 15.93 -30.23 -5.77
CA ASN A 578 15.65 -30.57 -7.15
C ASN A 578 15.63 -32.09 -7.27
N ASN A 579 14.43 -32.65 -7.51
CA ASN A 579 14.24 -34.10 -7.61
C ASN A 579 14.82 -34.69 -8.91
N ALA A 580 14.86 -33.93 -10.01
CA ALA A 580 15.38 -34.40 -11.29
C ALA A 580 16.91 -34.54 -11.26
N ASP A 581 17.58 -33.53 -10.73
CA ASP A 581 19.03 -33.48 -10.56
C ASP A 581 19.49 -34.13 -9.25
N LYS A 582 18.57 -34.58 -8.39
CA LYS A 582 18.82 -35.32 -7.14
C LYS A 582 19.74 -34.55 -6.19
N ILE A 583 19.39 -33.30 -5.94
CA ILE A 583 20.06 -32.38 -5.01
C ILE A 583 19.04 -31.95 -3.96
N ASP A 584 19.40 -32.04 -2.68
CA ASP A 584 18.60 -31.62 -1.54
C ASP A 584 19.49 -30.84 -0.57
N ILE A 585 19.02 -29.70 -0.07
CA ILE A 585 19.78 -28.79 0.79
C ILE A 585 18.85 -28.38 1.93
N LYS A 586 19.30 -28.59 3.17
CA LYS A 586 18.61 -28.11 4.37
C LYS A 586 19.53 -27.19 5.13
N ILE A 587 19.04 -26.02 5.50
CA ILE A 587 19.76 -25.01 6.26
C ILE A 587 18.95 -24.70 7.51
N ASP A 588 19.54 -24.88 8.68
CA ASP A 588 18.94 -24.54 9.96
C ASP A 588 19.45 -23.15 10.42
N PHE A 589 18.54 -22.24 10.74
CA PHE A 589 18.91 -20.86 11.06
C PHE A 589 19.53 -20.70 12.44
N ASP A 590 19.11 -21.48 13.43
CA ASP A 590 19.56 -21.35 14.82
C ASP A 590 21.00 -21.85 14.98
N SER A 591 21.32 -22.96 14.32
CA SER A 591 22.65 -23.57 14.35
C SER A 591 23.56 -23.13 13.21
N GLY A 592 23.00 -22.55 12.14
CA GLY A 592 23.73 -22.32 10.89
C GLY A 592 24.12 -23.61 10.16
N TYR A 593 23.60 -24.76 10.59
CA TYR A 593 23.96 -26.07 10.05
C TYR A 593 23.40 -26.25 8.63
N VAL A 594 24.24 -26.74 7.71
CA VAL A 594 23.88 -27.02 6.32
C VAL A 594 24.02 -28.51 6.04
N ASP A 595 22.95 -29.18 5.64
CA ASP A 595 22.95 -30.56 5.15
C ASP A 595 22.69 -30.57 3.64
N LEU A 596 23.67 -30.99 2.85
CA LEU A 596 23.62 -31.11 1.41
C LEU A 596 23.64 -32.58 1.03
N SER A 597 22.58 -33.06 0.38
CA SER A 597 22.53 -34.39 -0.22
C SER A 597 22.62 -34.32 -1.74
N VAL A 598 23.54 -35.08 -2.34
CA VAL A 598 23.78 -35.12 -3.79
C VAL A 598 23.83 -36.56 -4.30
N LYS A 599 23.19 -36.84 -5.44
CA LYS A 599 23.24 -38.17 -6.05
C LYS A 599 23.48 -38.15 -7.55
N ASP A 600 24.19 -39.16 -8.05
CA ASP A 600 24.46 -39.40 -9.47
C ASP A 600 25.16 -38.19 -10.13
N LYS A 601 26.29 -37.76 -9.55
CA LYS A 601 27.08 -36.62 -10.05
C LYS A 601 28.56 -36.95 -10.16
N TYR A 602 29.22 -36.22 -11.06
CA TYR A 602 30.67 -36.14 -11.17
C TYR A 602 31.10 -34.74 -10.67
N ILE A 603 32.00 -34.69 -9.70
CA ILE A 603 32.51 -33.45 -9.11
C ILE A 603 33.99 -33.34 -9.45
N ASN A 604 34.37 -32.25 -10.14
CA ASN A 604 35.76 -32.01 -10.50
C ASN A 604 36.43 -31.11 -9.46
N ILE A 605 37.20 -31.69 -8.53
CA ILE A 605 37.88 -30.96 -7.48
C ILE A 605 39.00 -30.08 -8.04
N ASP A 606 39.70 -30.54 -9.08
CA ASP A 606 40.76 -29.76 -9.71
C ASP A 606 40.20 -28.44 -10.28
N GLU A 607 39.03 -28.49 -10.94
CA GLU A 607 38.34 -27.30 -11.44
C GLU A 607 37.76 -26.41 -10.33
N ILE A 608 37.28 -26.99 -9.21
CA ILE A 608 36.88 -26.21 -8.03
C ILE A 608 38.07 -25.41 -7.51
N LEU A 609 39.21 -26.09 -7.33
CA LEU A 609 40.41 -25.46 -6.83
C LEU A 609 40.83 -24.33 -7.76
N ASP A 610 40.76 -24.48 -9.09
CA ASP A 610 41.11 -23.45 -10.07
C ASP A 610 40.02 -22.43 -10.41
N SER A 611 38.85 -22.53 -9.79
CA SER A 611 37.69 -21.72 -10.16
C SER A 611 37.87 -20.23 -9.83
N SER A 612 37.31 -19.38 -10.71
CA SER A 612 37.19 -17.94 -10.50
C SER A 612 35.88 -17.53 -9.80
N ILE A 613 34.98 -18.48 -9.51
CA ILE A 613 33.74 -18.21 -8.77
C ILE A 613 34.13 -17.73 -7.37
N PRO A 614 33.61 -16.58 -6.88
CA PRO A 614 34.09 -15.95 -5.65
C PRO A 614 34.12 -16.86 -4.43
N ILE A 615 33.10 -17.71 -4.25
CA ILE A 615 33.03 -18.66 -3.13
C ILE A 615 34.19 -19.69 -3.14
N PHE A 616 34.68 -20.06 -4.32
CA PHE A 616 35.81 -21.00 -4.46
C PHE A 616 37.16 -20.28 -4.52
N ALA A 617 37.23 -19.09 -5.13
CA ALA A 617 38.48 -18.34 -5.27
C ALA A 617 39.10 -17.96 -3.92
N ASN A 618 38.28 -17.81 -2.88
CA ASN A 618 38.74 -17.56 -1.51
C ASN A 618 39.46 -18.76 -0.88
N LEU A 619 39.24 -20.00 -1.37
CA LEU A 619 39.95 -21.19 -0.89
C LEU A 619 41.47 -21.10 -1.17
N LYS A 620 41.90 -20.36 -2.21
CA LYS A 620 43.33 -20.18 -2.53
C LYS A 620 44.03 -19.12 -1.67
N LYS A 621 43.30 -18.14 -1.13
CA LYS A 621 43.89 -17.00 -0.43
C LYS A 621 44.13 -17.32 1.05
N SER A 622 45.22 -18.02 1.32
CA SER A 622 45.82 -18.12 2.66
C SER A 622 46.39 -16.76 3.06
N ASN A 623 45.55 -15.85 3.55
CA ASN A 623 46.02 -14.66 4.25
C ASN A 623 45.30 -14.52 5.59
N ASN A 624 46.12 -14.63 6.63
CA ASN A 624 45.81 -14.31 8.01
C ASN A 624 45.09 -12.94 8.11
N LYS A 625 44.03 -12.89 8.92
CA LYS A 625 43.17 -11.75 9.27
C LYS A 625 41.92 -11.55 8.41
N LYS A 626 40.93 -12.40 8.66
CA LYS A 626 39.58 -11.95 9.01
C LYS A 626 39.13 -12.75 10.22
N ASN A 627 38.50 -12.08 11.18
CA ASN A 627 37.69 -12.73 12.20
C ASN A 627 36.53 -13.43 11.47
N LEU A 628 36.73 -14.68 11.06
CA LEU A 628 35.63 -15.60 10.80
C LEU A 628 35.28 -16.22 12.16
N SER A 629 34.58 -15.44 12.99
CA SER A 629 33.72 -16.05 13.99
C SER A 629 32.64 -16.80 13.22
N ASP A 630 32.48 -18.08 13.55
CA ASP A 630 31.44 -19.00 13.05
C ASP A 630 31.83 -19.72 11.76
N SER A 631 32.63 -20.78 11.90
CA SER A 631 32.73 -21.82 10.86
C SER A 631 31.34 -22.44 10.67
N VAL A 632 30.75 -22.27 9.49
CA VAL A 632 29.49 -22.94 9.13
C VAL A 632 29.70 -24.45 9.18
N ASP A 633 28.93 -25.14 10.01
CA ASP A 633 28.91 -26.60 10.07
C ASP A 633 28.13 -27.14 8.86
N ILE A 634 28.86 -27.67 7.88
CA ILE A 634 28.33 -28.21 6.63
C ILE A 634 28.54 -29.72 6.65
N LEU A 635 27.47 -30.48 6.44
CA LEU A 635 27.48 -31.89 6.12
C LEU A 635 27.09 -32.07 4.65
N ILE A 636 27.91 -32.81 3.91
CA ILE A 636 27.64 -33.19 2.53
C ILE A 636 27.51 -34.71 2.52
N ASN A 637 26.35 -35.22 2.14
CA ASN A 637 26.09 -36.63 1.89
C ASN A 637 25.98 -36.87 0.39
N ALA A 638 26.79 -37.76 -0.16
CA ALA A 638 26.77 -38.09 -1.57
C ALA A 638 26.55 -39.59 -1.79
N SER A 639 25.79 -39.95 -2.82
CA SER A 639 25.61 -41.36 -3.22
C SER A 639 25.78 -41.52 -4.72
N ASN A 640 26.40 -42.63 -5.13
CA ASN A 640 26.79 -42.90 -6.52
C ASN A 640 27.49 -41.68 -7.15
N ILE A 641 28.62 -41.30 -6.55
CA ILE A 641 29.38 -40.09 -6.89
C ILE A 641 30.72 -40.48 -7.50
N ILE A 642 31.20 -39.69 -8.44
CA ILE A 642 32.57 -39.77 -8.95
C ILE A 642 33.29 -38.47 -8.61
N ILE A 643 34.43 -38.56 -7.94
CA ILE A 643 35.27 -37.42 -7.60
C ILE A 643 36.48 -37.42 -8.55
N GLY A 644 36.56 -36.40 -9.40
CA GLY A 644 37.74 -36.11 -10.21
C GLY A 644 38.77 -35.36 -9.38
N LEU A 645 39.93 -35.95 -9.14
CA LEU A 645 41.02 -35.35 -8.36
C LEU A 645 42.38 -35.78 -8.91
N PHE A 646 43.26 -34.81 -9.18
CA PHE A 646 44.58 -35.02 -9.77
C PHE A 646 44.55 -35.85 -11.07
N GLY A 647 43.50 -35.69 -11.88
CA GLY A 647 43.28 -36.45 -13.12
C GLY A 647 42.78 -37.90 -12.96
N TYR A 648 42.54 -38.34 -11.72
CA TYR A 648 41.98 -39.65 -11.39
C TYR A 648 40.50 -39.56 -11.04
N ASP A 649 39.72 -40.57 -11.45
CA ASP A 649 38.29 -40.66 -11.16
C ASP A 649 38.09 -41.64 -9.98
N VAL A 650 37.72 -41.11 -8.81
CA VAL A 650 37.44 -41.89 -7.60
C VAL A 650 35.94 -42.19 -7.54
N VAL A 651 35.57 -43.45 -7.79
CA VAL A 651 34.17 -43.89 -7.82
C VAL A 651 33.73 -44.33 -6.41
N LEU A 652 32.68 -43.71 -5.88
CA LEU A 652 32.15 -43.99 -4.53
C LEU A 652 30.65 -44.27 -4.57
N ASP A 653 30.24 -45.36 -3.93
CA ASP A 653 28.82 -45.70 -3.74
C ASP A 653 28.17 -44.74 -2.74
N GLU A 654 28.90 -44.39 -1.69
CA GLU A 654 28.51 -43.46 -0.64
C GLU A 654 29.73 -42.61 -0.25
N ALA A 655 29.51 -41.33 0.01
CA ALA A 655 30.52 -40.46 0.57
C ALA A 655 29.87 -39.45 1.51
N MET A 656 30.60 -39.04 2.54
CA MET A 656 30.19 -37.97 3.43
C MET A 656 31.38 -37.05 3.68
N LEU A 657 31.13 -35.76 3.77
CA LEU A 657 32.11 -34.74 4.17
C LEU A 657 31.46 -33.82 5.18
N LYS A 658 32.12 -33.59 6.32
CA LYS A 658 31.71 -32.69 7.38
C LYS A 658 32.79 -31.64 7.62
N THR A 659 32.46 -30.36 7.57
CA THR A 659 33.43 -29.29 7.93
C THR A 659 33.74 -29.32 9.43
N THR A 660 34.93 -28.85 9.78
CA THR A 660 35.38 -28.66 11.17
C THR A 660 36.03 -27.28 11.30
N GLN A 661 36.29 -26.82 12.53
CA GLN A 661 36.91 -25.51 12.78
C GLN A 661 38.23 -25.29 12.01
N ASN A 662 39.01 -26.36 11.80
CA ASN A 662 40.33 -26.30 11.17
C ASN A 662 40.43 -27.10 9.86
N GLY A 663 39.31 -27.56 9.28
CA GLY A 663 39.34 -28.37 8.06
C GLY A 663 38.05 -29.15 7.81
N PHE A 664 38.17 -30.46 7.58
CA PHE A 664 37.02 -31.33 7.35
C PHE A 664 37.32 -32.80 7.72
N ILE A 665 36.28 -33.57 7.96
CA ILE A 665 36.31 -35.02 8.08
C ILE A 665 35.46 -35.58 6.94
N GLY A 666 35.99 -36.53 6.19
CA GLY A 666 35.25 -37.22 5.15
C GLY A 666 35.40 -38.72 5.24
N ASN A 667 34.39 -39.44 4.76
CA ASN A 667 34.48 -40.86 4.50
C ASN A 667 33.88 -41.18 3.12
N GLY A 668 34.41 -42.22 2.49
CA GLY A 668 33.97 -42.70 1.19
C GLY A 668 33.93 -44.22 1.19
N ARG A 669 32.97 -44.79 0.47
CA ARG A 669 32.78 -46.23 0.35
C ARG A 669 32.71 -46.64 -1.11
N ASN A 670 33.39 -47.74 -1.45
CA ASN A 670 33.19 -48.46 -2.70
C ASN A 670 33.11 -49.96 -2.39
N LYS A 671 31.94 -50.58 -2.59
CA LYS A 671 31.63 -51.96 -2.20
C LYS A 671 31.98 -52.21 -0.72
N ASN A 672 33.06 -52.96 -0.47
CA ASN A 672 33.58 -53.28 0.87
C ASN A 672 34.72 -52.35 1.30
N GLY A 673 35.26 -51.55 0.39
CA GLY A 673 36.33 -50.59 0.64
C GLY A 673 35.80 -49.33 1.32
N ILE A 674 36.54 -48.84 2.31
CA ILE A 674 36.22 -47.65 3.07
C ILE A 674 37.46 -46.77 3.14
N ALA A 675 37.32 -45.50 2.79
CA ALA A 675 38.32 -44.47 2.97
C ALA A 675 37.82 -43.43 3.98
N ASN A 676 38.67 -43.04 4.92
CA ASN A 676 38.47 -41.93 5.84
C ASN A 676 39.55 -40.88 5.57
N ILE A 677 39.18 -39.62 5.53
CA ILE A 677 40.06 -38.48 5.27
C ILE A 677 39.81 -37.43 6.34
N ILE A 678 40.86 -36.94 6.99
CA ILE A 678 40.77 -35.89 8.00
C ILE A 678 41.74 -34.77 7.64
N LEU A 679 41.22 -33.60 7.30
CA LEU A 679 42.01 -32.37 7.18
C LEU A 679 41.98 -31.62 8.51
N ASP A 680 43.15 -31.40 9.09
CA ASP A 680 43.37 -30.52 10.25
C ASP A 680 44.53 -29.54 9.95
N GLY A 681 44.19 -28.27 9.76
CA GLY A 681 45.11 -27.23 9.33
C GLY A 681 45.60 -27.45 7.91
N LYS A 682 46.89 -27.83 7.75
CA LYS A 682 47.52 -28.12 6.45
C LYS A 682 47.80 -29.60 6.23
N THR A 683 47.35 -30.45 7.15
CA THR A 683 47.67 -31.87 7.19
C THR A 683 46.42 -32.67 6.86
N ILE A 684 46.50 -33.54 5.85
CA ILE A 684 45.44 -34.48 5.48
C ILE A 684 45.87 -35.88 5.89
N ASN A 685 45.16 -36.49 6.83
CA ASN A 685 45.31 -37.90 7.16
C ASN A 685 44.38 -38.71 6.27
N VAL A 686 44.87 -39.79 5.68
CA VAL A 686 44.11 -40.70 4.82
C VAL A 686 44.23 -42.12 5.37
N GLU A 687 43.10 -42.77 5.59
CA GLU A 687 43.01 -44.19 6.00
C GLU A 687 41.99 -44.90 5.11
N ALA A 688 42.49 -45.65 4.14
CA ALA A 688 41.73 -46.42 3.17
C ALA A 688 42.01 -47.91 3.35
N ASN A 689 40.97 -48.75 3.44
CA ASN A 689 41.11 -50.19 3.65
C ASN A 689 40.07 -50.97 2.84
N ASN A 690 40.36 -52.24 2.53
CA ASN A 690 39.45 -53.20 1.91
C ASN A 690 38.94 -52.83 0.50
N PHE A 691 39.64 -51.96 -0.24
CA PHE A 691 39.31 -51.70 -1.64
C PHE A 691 39.62 -52.92 -2.50
N ASN A 692 38.85 -53.17 -3.55
CA ASN A 692 39.03 -54.35 -4.40
C ASN A 692 39.85 -54.04 -5.67
N ALA A 693 40.22 -55.08 -6.42
CA ALA A 693 40.97 -54.93 -7.67
C ALA A 693 40.27 -54.03 -8.71
N ASP A 694 38.94 -54.11 -8.83
CA ASP A 694 38.18 -53.25 -9.77
C ASP A 694 38.40 -51.77 -9.47
N PHE A 695 38.33 -51.38 -8.19
CA PHE A 695 38.55 -49.99 -7.77
C PHE A 695 39.97 -49.53 -8.13
N VAL A 696 40.98 -50.33 -7.81
CA VAL A 696 42.38 -50.01 -8.10
C VAL A 696 42.64 -49.91 -9.61
N ASN A 697 42.16 -50.87 -10.40
CA ASN A 697 42.35 -50.85 -11.86
C ASN A 697 41.61 -49.68 -12.51
N ASN A 698 40.40 -49.34 -12.04
CA ASN A 698 39.66 -48.17 -12.51
C ASN A 698 40.38 -46.86 -12.16
N LEU A 699 40.91 -46.76 -10.94
CA LEU A 699 41.68 -45.59 -10.50
C LEU A 699 42.88 -45.36 -11.43
N PHE A 700 43.68 -46.39 -11.69
CA PHE A 700 44.87 -46.28 -12.54
C PHE A 700 44.59 -46.40 -14.04
N LYS A 701 43.34 -46.64 -14.45
CA LYS A 701 42.93 -46.89 -15.84
C LYS A 701 43.77 -47.98 -16.53
N LYS A 702 44.18 -49.00 -15.77
CA LYS A 702 45.05 -50.09 -16.22
C LYS A 702 44.81 -51.35 -15.38
N ASP A 703 44.79 -52.51 -16.03
CA ASP A 703 44.66 -53.81 -15.35
C ASP A 703 46.00 -54.25 -14.73
N VAL A 704 46.33 -53.66 -13.59
CA VAL A 704 47.60 -53.90 -12.87
C VAL A 704 47.47 -54.97 -11.78
N VAL A 705 46.26 -55.23 -11.29
CA VAL A 705 46.01 -56.20 -10.22
C VAL A 705 44.79 -57.08 -10.51
N TYR A 706 44.76 -58.28 -9.93
CA TYR A 706 43.65 -59.22 -10.02
C TYR A 706 43.34 -59.83 -8.65
N GLY A 707 42.08 -59.74 -8.21
CA GLY A 707 41.66 -60.22 -6.90
C GLY A 707 42.28 -59.44 -5.72
N GLY A 708 41.97 -59.88 -4.50
CA GLY A 708 42.55 -59.34 -3.27
C GLY A 708 41.92 -58.04 -2.76
N THR A 709 42.51 -57.52 -1.68
CA THR A 709 42.14 -56.25 -1.05
C THR A 709 43.33 -55.31 -0.91
N PHE A 710 43.04 -54.01 -0.95
CA PHE A 710 44.03 -52.93 -0.98
C PHE A 710 43.73 -51.89 0.09
N GLY A 711 44.80 -51.36 0.68
CA GLY A 711 44.73 -50.29 1.67
C GLY A 711 45.83 -49.26 1.49
N VAL A 712 45.58 -48.06 2.01
CA VAL A 712 46.53 -46.95 2.07
C VAL A 712 46.32 -46.23 3.39
N PHE A 713 47.37 -46.09 4.19
CA PHE A 713 47.36 -45.26 5.39
C PHE A 713 48.48 -44.23 5.29
N GLY A 714 48.19 -42.95 5.42
CA GLY A 714 49.22 -41.94 5.27
C GLY A 714 48.79 -40.52 5.60
N ILE A 715 49.76 -39.62 5.47
CA ILE A 715 49.63 -38.20 5.75
C ILE A 715 50.09 -37.43 4.52
N TYR A 716 49.30 -36.45 4.10
CA TYR A 716 49.67 -35.46 3.11
C TYR A 716 49.84 -34.08 3.75
N ARG A 717 50.95 -33.41 3.47
CA ARG A 717 51.24 -32.04 3.93
C ARG A 717 52.23 -31.36 2.99
N ASP A 718 52.02 -30.08 2.71
CA ASP A 718 52.93 -29.23 1.92
C ASP A 718 53.36 -29.88 0.57
N ASN A 719 52.37 -30.41 -0.18
CA ASN A 719 52.54 -31.12 -1.45
C ASN A 719 53.37 -32.41 -1.40
N LYS A 720 53.41 -33.05 -0.22
CA LYS A 720 54.09 -34.32 -0.01
C LYS A 720 53.16 -35.30 0.68
N PHE A 721 53.05 -36.51 0.16
CA PHE A 721 52.36 -37.64 0.78
C PHE A 721 53.38 -38.61 1.36
N VAL A 722 53.14 -39.14 2.55
CA VAL A 722 53.90 -40.26 3.12
C VAL A 722 52.91 -41.25 3.71
N GLY A 723 53.01 -42.52 3.34
CA GLY A 723 52.11 -43.55 3.83
C GLY A 723 52.58 -44.96 3.56
N ASP A 724 51.85 -45.92 4.11
CA ASP A 724 52.00 -47.35 3.90
C ASP A 724 50.84 -47.83 2.99
N VAL A 725 51.19 -48.49 1.89
CA VAL A 725 50.26 -49.14 0.95
C VAL A 725 50.25 -50.63 1.25
N SER A 726 49.09 -51.21 1.46
CA SER A 726 48.93 -52.64 1.74
C SER A 726 48.16 -53.36 0.63
N MET A 727 48.56 -54.61 0.36
CA MET A 727 47.88 -55.51 -0.58
C MET A 727 47.76 -56.89 0.07
N LEU A 728 46.60 -57.54 -0.03
CA LEU A 728 46.35 -58.88 0.52
C LEU A 728 45.72 -59.76 -0.55
N ASP A 729 46.17 -61.02 -0.63
CA ASP A 729 45.62 -62.07 -1.49
C ASP A 729 45.36 -61.64 -2.95
N THR A 730 46.35 -60.97 -3.57
CA THR A 730 46.22 -60.40 -4.92
C THR A 730 47.25 -60.97 -5.90
N SER A 731 47.05 -60.73 -7.19
CA SER A 731 48.06 -60.98 -8.23
C SER A 731 48.37 -59.71 -9.00
N VAL A 732 49.63 -59.31 -9.05
CA VAL A 732 50.09 -58.17 -9.85
C VAL A 732 50.40 -58.63 -11.28
N LYS A 733 49.88 -57.92 -12.28
CA LYS A 733 50.08 -58.19 -13.71
C LYS A 733 50.44 -56.92 -14.49
N ASN A 734 50.93 -57.08 -15.72
CA ASN A 734 51.08 -55.99 -16.70
C ASN A 734 51.93 -54.79 -16.22
N MET A 735 52.86 -55.04 -15.28
CA MET A 735 53.88 -54.08 -14.87
C MET A 735 55.19 -54.37 -15.60
N ALA A 736 55.77 -53.36 -16.24
CA ALA A 736 57.00 -53.50 -17.02
C ALA A 736 58.17 -53.97 -16.15
N SER A 737 58.26 -53.49 -14.90
CA SER A 737 59.25 -53.92 -13.92
C SER A 737 59.12 -55.41 -13.60
N LEU A 738 57.90 -55.89 -13.34
CA LEU A 738 57.65 -57.31 -13.07
C LEU A 738 58.03 -58.20 -14.27
N GLN A 739 57.62 -57.80 -15.48
CA GLN A 739 57.94 -58.55 -16.70
C GLN A 739 59.45 -58.59 -16.95
N ASN A 740 60.16 -57.51 -16.66
CA ASN A 740 61.61 -57.42 -16.82
C ASN A 740 62.36 -58.30 -15.79
N ILE A 741 61.94 -58.30 -14.52
CA ILE A 741 62.47 -59.22 -13.50
C ILE A 741 62.29 -60.68 -13.93
N LEU A 742 61.09 -61.04 -14.40
CA LEU A 742 60.78 -62.40 -14.86
C LEU A 742 61.68 -62.80 -16.04
N SER A 743 61.83 -61.92 -17.02
CA SER A 743 62.69 -62.15 -18.19
C SER A 743 64.16 -62.28 -17.81
N PHE A 744 64.62 -61.53 -16.81
CA PHE A 744 65.98 -61.60 -16.29
C PHE A 744 66.25 -62.91 -15.54
N ILE A 745 65.32 -63.35 -14.69
CA ILE A 745 65.37 -64.65 -14.02
C ILE A 745 65.43 -65.79 -15.06
N ASP A 746 64.65 -65.70 -16.14
CA ASP A 746 64.66 -66.68 -17.23
C ASP A 746 66.00 -66.73 -18.00
N ALA A 747 66.69 -65.59 -18.13
CA ALA A 747 67.95 -65.49 -18.86
C ALA A 747 69.17 -65.99 -18.06
N ILE A 748 69.09 -66.08 -16.72
CA ILE A 748 70.22 -66.45 -15.86
C ILE A 748 69.97 -67.83 -15.22
N PRO A 749 70.68 -68.89 -15.63
CA PRO A 749 70.47 -70.25 -15.13
C PRO A 749 70.55 -70.40 -13.62
N SER A 750 71.41 -69.64 -12.93
CA SER A 750 71.58 -69.69 -11.48
C SER A 750 70.39 -69.13 -10.69
N LEU A 751 69.50 -68.36 -11.33
CA LEU A 751 68.33 -67.75 -10.70
C LEU A 751 67.04 -68.54 -10.94
N VAL A 752 67.09 -69.64 -11.70
CA VAL A 752 65.94 -70.51 -11.99
C VAL A 752 65.27 -71.05 -10.72
N VAL A 753 65.98 -71.12 -9.58
CA VAL A 753 65.41 -71.55 -8.29
C VAL A 753 64.27 -70.65 -7.78
N PHE A 754 64.21 -69.40 -8.25
CA PHE A 754 63.12 -68.45 -7.95
C PHE A 754 61.88 -68.67 -8.82
N LYS A 755 61.93 -69.59 -9.80
CA LYS A 755 60.83 -69.96 -10.70
C LYS A 755 60.15 -71.21 -10.17
N LEU A 756 58.93 -71.12 -9.62
CA LEU A 756 57.99 -72.21 -9.26
C LEU A 756 56.69 -71.56 -8.67
N PRO A 757 55.55 -72.29 -8.53
CA PRO A 757 54.29 -72.06 -9.25
C PRO A 757 53.56 -70.71 -9.06
N GLY A 758 54.03 -69.81 -8.20
CA GLY A 758 53.43 -68.49 -7.93
C GLY A 758 53.67 -67.40 -8.98
N PHE A 759 54.51 -67.69 -9.97
CA PHE A 759 54.62 -66.93 -11.21
C PHE A 759 53.90 -67.72 -12.31
N SER A 760 52.65 -67.37 -12.56
CA SER A 760 51.85 -68.01 -13.61
C SER A 760 51.70 -67.07 -14.81
N THR A 761 51.06 -67.52 -15.89
CA THR A 761 50.57 -66.62 -16.95
C THR A 761 49.60 -65.56 -16.42
N ASN A 762 49.19 -65.68 -15.15
CA ASN A 762 48.38 -64.71 -14.43
C ASN A 762 49.19 -63.76 -13.52
N GLY A 763 50.50 -63.61 -13.72
CA GLY A 763 51.33 -62.64 -12.99
C GLY A 763 51.90 -63.16 -11.67
N TYR A 764 52.25 -62.24 -10.77
CA TYR A 764 52.89 -62.56 -9.50
C TYR A 764 51.90 -62.53 -8.35
N GLU A 765 51.72 -63.69 -7.70
CA GLU A 765 50.82 -63.88 -6.57
C GLU A 765 51.43 -63.38 -5.26
N ILE A 766 50.71 -62.47 -4.60
CA ILE A 766 51.07 -61.81 -3.36
C ILE A 766 50.07 -62.25 -2.28
N ASN A 767 50.57 -62.87 -1.21
CA ASN A 767 49.75 -63.15 -0.02
C ASN A 767 49.56 -61.86 0.79
N GLU A 768 50.66 -61.15 1.04
CA GLU A 768 50.66 -59.88 1.75
C GLU A 768 51.78 -58.99 1.21
N ALA A 769 51.49 -57.71 0.96
CA ALA A 769 52.49 -56.69 0.70
C ALA A 769 52.23 -55.46 1.56
N ASN A 770 53.30 -54.88 2.09
CA ASN A 770 53.30 -53.58 2.74
C ASN A 770 54.43 -52.75 2.12
N ILE A 771 54.09 -51.61 1.54
CA ILE A 771 55.02 -50.73 0.83
C ILE A 771 54.92 -49.33 1.42
N ARG A 772 56.00 -48.86 2.03
CA ARG A 772 56.11 -47.49 2.51
C ARG A 772 56.50 -46.55 1.38
N VAL A 773 55.60 -45.65 1.04
CA VAL A 773 55.73 -44.71 -0.07
C VAL A 773 55.79 -43.27 0.44
N GLY A 774 56.67 -42.49 -0.16
CA GLY A 774 56.71 -41.04 -0.05
C GLY A 774 56.56 -40.46 -1.45
N VAL A 775 55.67 -39.50 -1.65
CA VAL A 775 55.41 -38.89 -2.96
C VAL A 775 55.55 -37.38 -2.83
N ASP A 776 56.36 -36.77 -3.69
CA ASP A 776 56.40 -35.32 -3.91
C ASP A 776 56.22 -35.00 -5.41
N SER A 777 56.36 -33.72 -5.80
CA SER A 777 56.20 -33.29 -7.20
C SER A 777 57.24 -33.87 -8.17
N ASP A 778 58.36 -34.38 -7.66
CA ASP A 778 59.49 -34.83 -8.46
C ASP A 778 59.70 -36.35 -8.37
N TYR A 779 59.39 -36.96 -7.22
CA TYR A 779 59.78 -38.34 -6.91
C TYR A 779 58.66 -39.14 -6.23
N ILE A 780 58.60 -40.44 -6.55
CA ILE A 780 58.01 -41.48 -5.69
C ILE A 780 59.16 -42.23 -5.03
N ALA A 781 59.26 -42.10 -3.71
CA ALA A 781 60.25 -42.71 -2.85
C ALA A 781 59.64 -43.97 -2.18
N LEU A 782 60.20 -45.14 -2.46
CA LEU A 782 59.82 -46.42 -1.86
C LEU A 782 60.82 -46.69 -0.72
N GLU A 783 60.49 -46.31 0.52
CA GLU A 783 61.40 -46.44 1.67
C GLU A 783 61.59 -47.90 2.07
N ASP A 784 60.49 -48.66 2.10
CA ASP A 784 60.47 -50.06 2.51
C ASP A 784 59.42 -50.80 1.66
N ILE A 785 59.88 -51.71 0.81
CA ILE A 785 59.06 -52.63 0.04
C ILE A 785 59.15 -53.96 0.77
N ASN A 786 58.03 -54.53 1.20
CA ASN A 786 58.01 -55.85 1.80
C ASN A 786 56.82 -56.64 1.22
N ILE A 787 57.12 -57.66 0.42
CA ILE A 787 56.14 -58.46 -0.30
C ILE A 787 56.36 -59.93 0.05
N ASN A 788 55.42 -60.52 0.77
CA ASN A 788 55.32 -61.95 1.01
C ASN A 788 54.54 -62.59 -0.13
N GLY A 789 55.27 -63.13 -1.11
CA GLY A 789 54.69 -63.83 -2.25
C GLY A 789 54.44 -65.30 -1.96
N SER A 790 53.69 -65.96 -2.85
CA SER A 790 53.44 -67.40 -2.73
C SER A 790 54.72 -68.22 -2.94
N SER A 791 55.68 -67.72 -3.73
CA SER A 791 56.91 -68.45 -4.10
C SER A 791 58.22 -67.75 -3.75
N VAL A 792 58.22 -66.42 -3.72
CA VAL A 792 59.39 -65.58 -3.42
C VAL A 792 58.94 -64.49 -2.47
N ASP A 793 59.77 -64.13 -1.50
CA ASP A 793 59.57 -62.93 -0.69
C ASP A 793 60.47 -61.82 -1.27
N ILE A 794 59.94 -60.61 -1.43
CA ILE A 794 60.67 -59.47 -2.00
C ILE A 794 60.76 -58.39 -0.94
N THR A 795 61.98 -58.03 -0.56
CA THR A 795 62.24 -56.81 0.23
C THR A 795 62.99 -55.80 -0.62
N GLY A 796 62.93 -54.51 -0.30
CA GLY A 796 63.68 -53.54 -1.08
C GLY A 796 63.35 -52.09 -0.81
N ASN A 797 63.98 -51.22 -1.58
CA ASN A 797 63.77 -49.78 -1.53
C ASN A 797 64.17 -49.15 -2.85
N GLY A 798 63.63 -47.98 -3.17
CA GLY A 798 63.86 -47.39 -4.48
C GLY A 798 63.29 -46.01 -4.63
N VAL A 799 63.54 -45.41 -5.79
CA VAL A 799 62.96 -44.11 -6.17
C VAL A 799 62.56 -44.15 -7.64
N VAL A 800 61.44 -43.49 -7.94
CA VAL A 800 60.98 -43.19 -9.29
C VAL A 800 61.05 -41.68 -9.46
N ASP A 801 61.80 -41.21 -10.46
CA ASP A 801 61.84 -39.81 -10.90
C ASP A 801 60.68 -39.56 -11.87
N LEU A 802 59.69 -38.79 -11.41
CA LEU A 802 58.46 -38.51 -12.17
C LEU A 802 58.71 -37.59 -13.37
N LYS A 803 59.75 -36.75 -13.32
CA LYS A 803 60.08 -35.81 -14.41
C LYS A 803 60.85 -36.49 -15.54
N LYS A 804 61.73 -37.42 -15.18
CA LYS A 804 62.51 -38.19 -16.16
C LYS A 804 61.82 -39.47 -16.61
N GLU A 805 60.75 -39.87 -15.93
CA GLU A 805 60.10 -41.17 -16.10
C GLU A 805 61.10 -42.33 -15.94
N GLU A 806 62.03 -42.19 -15.01
CA GLU A 806 63.07 -43.19 -14.71
C GLU A 806 62.86 -43.78 -13.32
N LEU A 807 63.17 -45.06 -13.15
CA LEU A 807 63.16 -45.74 -11.86
C LEU A 807 64.55 -46.25 -11.48
N ASN A 808 64.81 -46.37 -10.19
CA ASN A 808 65.97 -47.02 -9.60
C ASN A 808 65.53 -47.72 -8.31
N ILE A 809 65.29 -49.02 -8.40
CA ILE A 809 64.72 -49.84 -7.33
C ILE A 809 65.67 -50.98 -7.03
N ARG A 810 66.04 -51.14 -5.76
CA ARG A 810 66.82 -52.28 -5.27
C ARG A 810 65.87 -53.25 -4.61
N LEU A 811 65.97 -54.51 -4.97
CA LEU A 811 65.17 -55.58 -4.42
C LEU A 811 66.08 -56.72 -3.97
N GLU A 812 65.84 -57.26 -2.79
CA GLU A 812 66.36 -58.54 -2.34
C GLU A 812 65.23 -59.56 -2.50
N LEU A 813 65.46 -60.56 -3.35
CA LEU A 813 64.58 -61.70 -3.52
C LEU A 813 65.04 -62.80 -2.58
N SER A 814 64.15 -63.34 -1.75
CA SER A 814 64.46 -64.46 -0.87
C SER A 814 63.49 -65.63 -1.04
N THR A 815 63.99 -66.86 -1.02
CA THR A 815 63.13 -68.05 -1.07
C THR A 815 63.62 -69.17 -0.12
N ILE A 816 62.68 -69.71 0.66
CA ILE A 816 62.77 -71.00 1.37
C ILE A 816 61.75 -71.99 0.78
N LYS A 817 60.59 -71.46 0.40
CA LYS A 817 59.33 -72.20 0.20
C LYS A 817 59.42 -73.23 -0.93
N SER A 818 60.15 -72.93 -2.01
CA SER A 818 60.33 -73.82 -3.17
C SER A 818 61.35 -74.95 -2.93
N LEU A 819 62.33 -74.75 -2.04
CA LEU A 819 63.38 -75.73 -1.76
C LEU A 819 62.95 -76.85 -0.82
N SER A 820 61.85 -76.71 -0.07
CA SER A 820 61.28 -77.75 0.80
C SER A 820 61.17 -79.12 0.09
N SER A 821 60.85 -79.11 -1.20
CA SER A 821 60.68 -80.31 -2.05
C SER A 821 62.00 -80.85 -2.62
N ILE A 822 63.03 -80.02 -2.75
CA ILE A 822 64.35 -80.34 -3.32
C ILE A 822 65.35 -80.74 -2.22
N LEU A 823 65.28 -80.10 -1.04
CA LEU A 823 66.06 -80.40 0.16
C LEU A 823 65.86 -81.85 0.63
N ASN A 824 64.66 -82.41 0.44
CA ASN A 824 64.37 -83.82 0.72
C ASN A 824 65.12 -84.81 -0.20
N LYS A 825 65.88 -84.35 -1.21
CA LYS A 825 66.58 -85.19 -2.20
C LYS A 825 68.12 -85.06 -2.22
N ILE A 826 68.73 -84.17 -1.42
CA ILE A 826 70.19 -83.92 -1.46
C ILE A 826 70.78 -83.86 -0.03
N PRO A 827 71.47 -84.92 0.47
CA PRO A 827 71.82 -85.03 1.89
C PRO A 827 73.00 -84.18 2.41
N ILE A 828 73.77 -83.46 1.57
CA ILE A 828 75.14 -83.00 1.96
C ILE A 828 75.42 -81.50 1.72
N PHE A 829 74.52 -80.70 1.13
CA PHE A 829 74.84 -79.31 0.71
C PHE A 829 74.01 -78.19 1.36
N GLY A 830 73.23 -78.48 2.41
CA GLY A 830 72.29 -77.53 3.01
C GLY A 830 72.89 -76.21 3.52
N TYR A 831 74.13 -76.19 4.02
CA TYR A 831 74.71 -74.99 4.67
C TYR A 831 75.47 -74.04 3.72
N ILE A 832 75.99 -74.54 2.58
CA ILE A 832 76.82 -73.71 1.67
C ILE A 832 75.93 -72.86 0.75
N LEU A 833 74.70 -73.32 0.46
CA LEU A 833 73.77 -72.70 -0.48
C LEU A 833 72.69 -71.81 0.18
N LEU A 834 72.37 -72.02 1.45
CA LEU A 834 71.21 -71.39 2.12
C LEU A 834 71.55 -70.24 3.08
N GLY A 835 72.83 -69.84 3.18
CA GLY A 835 73.27 -68.82 4.14
C GLY A 835 72.96 -69.18 5.61
N GLU A 836 73.12 -68.24 6.53
CA GLU A 836 72.89 -68.46 7.97
C GLU A 836 71.39 -68.64 8.32
N ASP A 837 70.48 -68.12 7.48
CA ASP A 837 69.04 -68.06 7.75
C ASP A 837 68.20 -69.12 7.01
N GLY A 838 68.82 -70.05 6.29
CA GLY A 838 68.11 -71.10 5.55
C GLY A 838 67.41 -70.61 4.27
N LYS A 839 67.81 -69.44 3.73
CA LYS A 839 67.21 -68.73 2.58
C LYS A 839 68.23 -68.58 1.45
N ILE A 840 67.78 -68.76 0.21
CA ILE A 840 68.53 -68.25 -0.95
C ILE A 840 68.11 -66.80 -1.16
N THR A 841 69.07 -65.87 -1.08
CA THR A 841 68.87 -64.44 -1.34
C THR A 841 69.55 -64.02 -2.65
N THR A 842 68.97 -63.05 -3.34
CA THR A 842 69.58 -62.44 -4.54
C THR A 842 69.22 -60.96 -4.61
N ASP A 843 70.25 -60.12 -4.65
CA ASP A 843 70.09 -58.68 -4.80
C ASP A 843 70.02 -58.27 -6.26
N LEU A 844 68.91 -57.62 -6.64
CA LEU A 844 68.67 -57.05 -7.95
C LEU A 844 68.56 -55.53 -7.87
N THR A 845 68.99 -54.86 -8.93
CA THR A 845 68.71 -53.45 -9.19
C THR A 845 67.92 -53.33 -10.48
N ILE A 846 66.77 -52.66 -10.43
CA ILE A 846 65.95 -52.30 -11.58
C ILE A 846 66.18 -50.81 -11.85
N LYS A 847 66.65 -50.47 -13.04
CA LYS A 847 66.98 -49.09 -13.43
C LYS A 847 66.51 -48.75 -14.84
N GLY A 848 66.42 -47.46 -15.17
CA GLY A 848 66.07 -46.99 -16.52
C GLY A 848 64.62 -46.51 -16.62
N SER A 849 64.06 -46.46 -17.83
CA SER A 849 62.70 -45.97 -18.06
C SER A 849 61.65 -46.80 -17.32
N ILE A 850 60.60 -46.16 -16.81
CA ILE A 850 59.46 -46.84 -16.17
C ILE A 850 58.74 -47.79 -17.14
N ASN A 851 58.73 -47.46 -18.44
CA ASN A 851 58.06 -48.26 -19.47
C ASN A 851 58.93 -49.42 -19.98
N GLU A 852 60.25 -49.22 -19.99
CA GLU A 852 61.25 -50.21 -20.45
C GLU A 852 62.41 -50.32 -19.43
N PRO A 853 62.15 -50.84 -18.21
CA PRO A 853 63.19 -50.94 -17.20
C PRO A 853 64.17 -52.07 -17.51
N VAL A 854 65.38 -51.98 -16.96
CA VAL A 854 66.43 -53.01 -17.06
C VAL A 854 66.82 -53.50 -15.67
N THR A 855 66.81 -54.82 -15.49
CA THR A 855 67.18 -55.51 -14.26
C THR A 855 68.61 -56.04 -14.36
N GLU A 856 69.41 -55.81 -13.32
CA GLU A 856 70.80 -56.29 -13.21
C GLU A 856 71.06 -56.83 -11.79
N LEU A 857 72.12 -57.65 -11.63
CA LEU A 857 72.61 -58.08 -10.31
C LEU A 857 73.29 -56.89 -9.59
N SER A 858 73.01 -56.73 -8.31
CA SER A 858 73.63 -55.66 -7.50
C SER A 858 75.07 -56.01 -7.12
N LEU A 859 76.04 -55.17 -7.50
CA LEU A 859 77.44 -55.26 -7.04
C LEU A 859 77.61 -54.45 -5.74
N LEU A 860 78.26 -55.04 -4.74
CA LEU A 860 78.14 -54.70 -3.31
C LEU A 860 78.66 -53.32 -2.84
N GLU A 861 79.29 -52.45 -3.65
CA GLU A 861 79.96 -51.26 -3.06
C GLU A 861 79.71 -49.86 -3.64
N ASP A 862 79.42 -49.63 -4.93
CA ASP A 862 79.58 -48.24 -5.48
C ASP A 862 78.34 -47.50 -6.02
N THR A 863 77.13 -48.08 -6.04
CA THR A 863 75.91 -47.40 -6.55
C THR A 863 74.95 -46.90 -5.46
N ALA A 864 75.27 -47.07 -4.18
CA ALA A 864 74.31 -46.99 -3.07
C ALA A 864 73.80 -45.59 -2.68
N LYS A 865 74.47 -44.50 -3.08
CA LYS A 865 74.23 -43.18 -2.48
C LYS A 865 73.05 -42.40 -3.07
N ALA A 866 72.69 -42.62 -4.33
CA ALA A 866 71.67 -41.80 -5.02
C ALA A 866 70.24 -42.02 -4.50
N PRO A 867 69.72 -43.27 -4.36
CA PRO A 867 68.37 -43.50 -3.83
C PRO A 867 68.23 -43.00 -2.38
N ILE A 868 69.25 -43.21 -1.55
CA ILE A 868 69.23 -42.86 -0.11
C ILE A 868 69.07 -41.36 0.13
N ASN A 869 69.73 -40.51 -0.67
CA ASN A 869 69.61 -39.05 -0.52
C ASN A 869 68.21 -38.54 -0.89
N MET A 870 67.57 -39.15 -1.89
CA MET A 870 66.19 -38.83 -2.29
C MET A 870 65.18 -39.31 -1.26
N LEU A 871 65.34 -40.54 -0.73
CA LEU A 871 64.53 -41.04 0.39
C LEU A 871 64.59 -40.07 1.58
N LYS A 872 65.80 -39.63 1.99
CA LYS A 872 65.94 -38.59 3.02
C LYS A 872 65.17 -37.32 2.65
N ARG A 873 65.28 -36.83 1.42
CA ARG A 873 64.61 -35.59 1.00
C ARG A 873 63.07 -35.63 1.11
N VAL A 874 62.45 -36.75 0.74
CA VAL A 874 61.00 -36.91 0.76
C VAL A 874 60.50 -37.15 2.19
N PHE A 875 61.19 -37.99 2.97
CA PHE A 875 60.74 -38.40 4.31
C PHE A 875 61.26 -37.51 5.46
N SER A 876 62.36 -36.77 5.31
CA SER A 876 62.95 -35.92 6.37
C SER A 876 61.95 -34.91 6.99
N PRO A 877 61.09 -34.22 6.23
CA PRO A 877 60.11 -33.29 6.79
C PRO A 877 59.08 -33.96 7.72
N PHE A 878 58.94 -35.29 7.64
CA PHE A 878 57.93 -36.06 8.35
C PHE A 878 58.50 -36.93 9.47
N GLN A 879 59.82 -36.90 9.73
CA GLN A 879 60.47 -37.79 10.71
C GLN A 879 59.82 -37.75 12.10
N VAL A 880 59.41 -36.56 12.56
CA VAL A 880 58.73 -36.38 13.87
C VAL A 880 57.31 -36.97 13.87
N LEU A 881 56.55 -36.81 12.78
CA LEU A 881 55.20 -37.37 12.61
C LEU A 881 55.22 -38.90 12.46
N ILE A 882 56.21 -39.42 11.72
CA ILE A 882 56.42 -40.86 11.52
C ILE A 882 56.75 -41.55 12.85
N GLU A 883 57.50 -40.89 13.74
CA GLU A 883 57.78 -41.41 15.09
C GLU A 883 56.51 -41.48 15.97
N GLU A 884 55.55 -40.57 15.82
CA GLU A 884 54.26 -40.62 16.51
C GLU A 884 53.34 -41.71 15.93
N LEU A 885 53.29 -41.87 14.61
CA LEU A 885 52.56 -42.97 13.96
C LEU A 885 53.10 -44.36 14.37
N LYS A 886 54.42 -44.49 14.54
CA LYS A 886 55.04 -45.72 15.08
C LYS A 886 54.60 -46.02 16.53
N LYS A 887 54.26 -45.00 17.32
CA LYS A 887 53.71 -45.17 18.69
C LYS A 887 52.24 -45.58 18.67
N GLU A 888 51.43 -45.04 17.77
CA GLU A 888 50.01 -45.43 17.62
C GLU A 888 49.82 -46.86 17.08
N ASN A 889 50.61 -47.28 16.09
CA ASN A 889 50.56 -48.65 15.59
C ASN A 889 50.96 -49.70 16.65
N LYS A 890 51.81 -49.31 17.62
CA LYS A 890 52.10 -50.14 18.81
C LYS A 890 50.93 -50.24 19.80
N LYS A 891 50.02 -49.24 19.81
CA LYS A 891 48.78 -49.24 20.62
C LYS A 891 47.65 -50.04 19.96
N ARG A 892 47.52 -50.00 18.63
CA ARG A 892 46.49 -50.76 17.88
C ARG A 892 46.79 -52.27 17.79
N ARG A 893 48.03 -52.70 18.01
CA ARG A 893 48.45 -54.12 18.10
C ARG A 893 48.43 -54.71 19.53
N ARG A 894 47.71 -54.08 20.47
CA ARG A 894 47.52 -54.57 21.84
C ARG A 894 46.06 -54.83 22.16
#